data_AF-A0A3B9HIG7-F1
#
_entry.id   AF-A0A3B9HIG7-F1
#
_cell.length_a   1.000
_cell.length_b   1.000
_cell.length_c   1.000
_cell.angle_alpha   90.00
_cell.angle_beta   90.00
_cell.angle_gamma   90.00
#
_symmetry.space_group_name_H-M   'P 1'
#
loop_
_entity.id
_entity.type
_entity.pdbx_description
1 polymer ?
#
loop_
_entity_poly.entity_id
_entity_poly.type
_entity_poly.pdbx_seq_one_letter_code
_entity_poly.pdbx_strand_id
1 'polypeptide(L)'
;MTPCLDKLTAGEMEAAYDLCITCNRAAMAHEGLDPVVVMNGLIETSNQYYFAGYLDAAMVFNQMALDHADSLQLPHDENYASYLLNLFAIAFQSGNKEIVLRKGQETAALILQFAGNTPELVYVHTAMGVAYLADGQLAESEENFELASAYQLELAGMPDSTYFNIQLQLSDVYEAGGDLNKAIQHTQKVLTGIKEAGLQNEALTADGTLNLFYLAFVSGSTEMVLQKGPETARLLEKVYGSTPDLVWVYTVLGTEYLLRSQLAESEESFELASAHQLIVTGAPDSTYFSLQLRLSEVYQLYGDHVKAIEKVEEVMAEMEAAGMHNSALLADSYDLMMLAATELNDEAALVEYVNGLMEVIGELPIDVMASKYFNMVIAINRFDIANGTRVITEYGLDTITFQVLEAVGKLDIDPMILSNGYLVLGNIYLMDGLYDKVYVNYDKASSLVAERYGKDFLYITYRNTMAICAEKQGQPELAKSIYEDNFQLTERIIQNNFAYLPEQAQAQLIQNMGFVRTCFASFTMRYAEVYPDMLAALSEEALLFQGAVLRNASGIRNRLLTGGDPQDAELVDNWLRMKQQAAAVRFSNPDQADALDKQAEDLEKKFSLGIKRKSSEQEALHWSDLQNEMLAGTAVVQFLRIESDGYFRTGPAQYCALVTRSGLERPELITLCDEEQLASLLSARENEPAGDHVRRLYLYPDPLFPEDTTDYQGDRLYQMIWQPLEASLTGTDTIHFAPVGLLHRIAFQALSDGDSLLLQRYVMLQEKDPGMPPSSFESVRSILAVGGIDYGLSETAVAVADDR
;
A
#
# COMPACT_ATOMS: atom_id res chain seq x y z
N MET A 1 25.99 11.72 55.31
CA MET A 1 25.30 10.43 55.07
C MET A 1 25.45 10.19 53.58
N THR A 2 26.39 9.37 53.12
CA THR A 2 26.97 9.58 51.76
C THR A 2 26.92 8.36 50.82
N PRO A 3 26.51 7.15 51.24
CA PRO A 3 26.20 6.09 50.25
C PRO A 3 24.99 5.19 50.59
N CYS A 4 23.95 5.70 51.26
CA CYS A 4 22.82 4.86 51.67
C CYS A 4 21.45 5.26 51.09
N LEU A 5 21.33 6.43 50.46
CA LEU A 5 20.03 6.93 49.96
C LEU A 5 19.43 6.04 48.86
N ASP A 6 20.28 5.44 48.03
CA ASP A 6 19.96 4.46 46.99
C ASP A 6 19.46 3.10 47.54
N LYS A 7 19.60 2.87 48.84
CA LYS A 7 19.23 1.61 49.52
C LYS A 7 18.07 1.77 50.50
N LEU A 8 17.51 2.97 50.63
CA LEU A 8 16.39 3.24 51.50
C LEU A 8 15.08 2.79 50.85
N THR A 9 14.18 2.24 51.66
CA THR A 9 12.78 2.07 51.27
C THR A 9 12.09 3.44 51.17
N ALA A 10 10.97 3.54 50.46
CA ALA A 10 10.24 4.80 50.29
C ALA A 10 9.91 5.51 51.62
N GLY A 11 9.54 4.75 52.67
CA GLY A 11 9.28 5.33 54.00
C GLY A 11 10.53 5.78 54.76
N GLU A 12 11.68 5.14 54.53
CA GLU A 12 12.96 5.59 55.07
C GLU A 12 13.49 6.82 54.31
N MET A 13 13.13 6.95 53.04
CA MET A 13 13.46 8.10 52.19
C MET A 13 12.81 9.39 52.70
N GLU A 14 11.53 9.31 53.08
CA GLU A 14 10.76 10.43 53.62
C GLU A 14 11.35 10.90 54.97
N ALA A 15 11.67 9.96 55.86
CA ALA A 15 12.32 10.27 57.14
C ALA A 15 13.72 10.88 56.96
N ALA A 16 14.49 10.40 55.97
CA ALA A 16 15.79 10.97 55.62
C ALA A 16 15.65 12.39 55.06
N TYR A 17 14.64 12.63 54.22
CA TYR A 17 14.33 13.96 53.68
C TYR A 17 14.01 14.97 54.78
N ASP A 18 13.10 14.64 55.69
CA ASP A 18 12.74 15.50 56.83
C ASP A 18 13.93 15.81 57.73
N LEU A 19 14.78 14.81 57.98
CA LEU A 19 16.00 14.98 58.77
C LEU A 19 17.00 15.90 58.06
N CYS A 20 17.22 15.71 56.76
CA CYS A 20 18.09 16.56 55.94
C CYS A 20 17.59 18.01 55.90
N ILE A 21 16.28 18.23 55.74
CA ILE A 21 15.67 19.57 55.81
C ILE A 21 15.90 20.21 57.18
N THR A 22 15.66 19.46 58.26
CA THR A 22 15.81 19.97 59.63
C THR A 22 17.26 20.35 59.92
N CYS A 23 18.21 19.48 59.58
CA CYS A 23 19.64 19.71 59.78
C CYS A 23 20.15 20.91 58.98
N ASN A 24 19.78 21.01 57.71
CA ASN A 24 20.22 22.12 56.86
C ASN A 24 19.61 23.46 57.28
N ARG A 25 18.33 23.50 57.67
CA ARG A 25 17.73 24.72 58.26
C ARG A 25 18.43 25.15 59.54
N ALA A 26 18.80 24.20 60.39
CA ALA A 26 19.57 24.50 61.61
C ALA A 26 20.96 25.05 61.29
N ALA A 27 21.63 24.52 60.26
CA ALA A 27 22.92 25.03 59.79
C ALA A 27 22.81 26.45 59.22
N MET A 28 21.80 26.76 58.41
CA MET A 28 21.53 28.09 57.87
C MET A 28 21.25 29.15 58.96
N ALA A 29 20.69 28.74 60.09
CA ALA A 29 20.39 29.63 61.22
C ALA A 29 21.57 29.84 62.18
N HIS A 30 22.69 29.14 62.00
CA HIS A 30 23.80 29.13 62.95
C HIS A 30 24.82 30.25 62.65
N GLU A 31 24.83 31.30 63.49
CA GLU A 31 25.63 32.54 63.29
C GLU A 31 27.15 32.36 63.17
N GLY A 32 27.71 31.20 63.55
CA GLY A 32 29.14 30.90 63.48
C GLY A 32 29.61 30.08 62.28
N LEU A 33 28.72 29.66 61.37
CA LEU A 33 29.11 28.89 60.18
C LEU A 33 29.36 29.83 59.00
N ASP A 34 30.37 29.50 58.19
CA ASP A 34 30.61 30.19 56.92
C ASP A 34 29.43 29.90 55.97
N PRO A 35 28.72 30.93 55.47
CA PRO A 35 27.59 30.75 54.55
C PRO A 35 27.93 29.92 53.31
N VAL A 36 29.16 30.03 52.79
CA VAL A 36 29.60 29.25 51.61
C VAL A 36 29.68 27.76 51.95
N VAL A 37 30.14 27.42 53.15
CA VAL A 37 30.19 26.02 53.63
C VAL A 37 28.78 25.46 53.79
N VAL A 38 27.83 26.26 54.30
CA VAL A 38 26.42 25.85 54.43
C VAL A 38 25.79 25.59 53.07
N MET A 39 25.98 26.51 52.10
CA MET A 39 25.47 26.34 50.73
C MET A 39 26.09 25.11 50.05
N ASN A 40 27.41 24.89 50.16
CA ASN A 40 28.04 23.69 49.61
C ASN A 40 27.48 22.39 50.23
N GLY A 41 27.13 22.40 51.53
CA GLY A 41 26.46 21.27 52.18
C GLY A 41 25.05 21.00 51.63
N LEU A 42 24.30 22.06 51.33
CA LEU A 42 22.99 21.97 50.67
C LEU A 42 23.12 21.40 49.25
N ILE A 43 24.09 21.87 48.46
CA ILE A 43 24.34 21.38 47.10
C ILE A 43 24.77 19.91 47.10
N GLU A 44 25.62 19.51 48.05
CA GLU A 44 26.01 18.11 48.21
C GLU A 44 24.79 17.23 48.56
N THR A 45 23.89 17.73 49.41
CA THR A 45 22.62 17.05 49.71
C THR A 45 21.75 16.95 48.44
N SER A 46 21.63 18.03 47.66
CA SER A 46 20.93 18.04 46.37
C SER A 46 21.46 16.96 45.42
N ASN A 47 22.78 16.91 45.23
CA ASN A 47 23.43 15.94 44.33
C ASN A 47 23.14 14.49 44.76
N GLN A 48 23.08 14.22 46.05
CA GLN A 48 22.75 12.88 46.56
C GLN A 48 21.32 12.46 46.23
N TYR A 49 20.35 13.37 46.38
CA TYR A 49 18.97 13.10 45.95
C TYR A 49 18.85 12.96 44.43
N TYR A 50 19.61 13.77 43.69
CA TYR A 50 19.68 13.69 42.23
C TYR A 50 20.17 12.31 41.77
N PHE A 51 21.31 11.84 42.28
CA PHE A 51 21.83 10.50 41.94
C PHE A 51 20.94 9.34 42.41
N ALA A 52 20.10 9.58 43.42
CA ALA A 52 19.09 8.63 43.87
C ALA A 52 17.77 8.68 43.07
N GLY A 53 17.65 9.58 42.08
CA GLY A 53 16.47 9.72 41.21
C GLY A 53 15.34 10.59 41.78
N TYR A 54 15.55 11.25 42.93
CA TYR A 54 14.55 12.10 43.59
C TYR A 54 14.75 13.57 43.20
N LEU A 55 14.40 13.90 41.96
CA LEU A 55 14.69 15.21 41.35
C LEU A 55 14.00 16.37 42.08
N ASP A 56 12.76 16.22 42.53
CA ASP A 56 12.05 17.26 43.29
C ASP A 56 12.77 17.62 44.59
N ALA A 57 13.21 16.60 45.34
CA ALA A 57 13.97 16.81 46.56
C ALA A 57 15.32 17.47 46.28
N ALA A 58 16.02 17.04 45.22
CA ALA A 58 17.27 17.66 44.79
C ALA A 58 17.09 19.16 44.50
N MET A 59 16.05 19.50 43.73
CA MET A 59 15.70 20.90 43.44
C MET A 59 15.44 21.72 44.70
N VAL A 60 14.72 21.17 45.69
CA VAL A 60 14.45 21.88 46.95
C VAL A 60 15.75 22.25 47.67
N PHE A 61 16.69 21.32 47.82
CA PHE A 61 17.96 21.61 48.49
C PHE A 61 18.82 22.61 47.71
N ASN A 62 18.78 22.55 46.38
CA ASN A 62 19.48 23.50 45.52
C ASN A 62 18.89 24.91 45.63
N GLN A 63 17.55 25.02 45.58
CA GLN A 63 16.82 26.27 45.76
C GLN A 63 17.08 26.86 47.15
N MET A 64 17.15 26.03 48.20
CA MET A 64 17.50 26.48 49.56
C MET A 64 18.90 27.12 49.62
N ALA A 65 19.87 26.63 48.84
CA ALA A 65 21.20 27.23 48.79
C ALA A 65 21.16 28.62 48.15
N LEU A 66 20.44 28.76 47.03
CA LEU A 66 20.25 30.04 46.34
C LEU A 66 19.48 31.05 47.19
N ASP A 67 18.36 30.63 47.79
CA ASP A 67 17.56 31.47 48.68
C ASP A 67 18.37 31.94 49.90
N HIS A 68 19.26 31.09 50.41
CA HIS A 68 20.16 31.47 51.49
C HIS A 68 21.16 32.54 51.04
N ALA A 69 21.78 32.35 49.87
CA ALA A 69 22.69 33.33 49.28
C ALA A 69 22.01 34.69 49.13
N ASP A 70 20.80 34.71 48.58
CA ASP A 70 19.99 35.90 48.36
C ASP A 70 19.59 36.58 49.67
N SER A 71 19.18 35.79 50.67
CA SER A 71 18.79 36.31 51.99
C SER A 71 19.94 37.04 52.71
N LEU A 72 21.18 36.62 52.43
CA LEU A 72 22.40 37.21 52.96
C LEU A 72 22.97 38.31 52.05
N GLN A 73 22.33 38.60 50.91
CA GLN A 73 22.78 39.55 49.89
C GLN A 73 24.22 39.29 49.44
N LEU A 74 24.58 38.01 49.30
CA LEU A 74 25.88 37.62 48.76
C LEU A 74 25.97 38.04 47.29
N PRO A 75 27.18 38.37 46.79
CA PRO A 75 27.35 38.67 45.38
C PRO A 75 27.01 37.44 44.53
N HIS A 76 26.40 37.66 43.36
CA HIS A 76 26.21 36.61 42.35
C HIS A 76 27.57 36.33 41.69
N ASP A 77 28.41 35.59 42.39
CA ASP A 77 29.75 35.20 41.99
C ASP A 77 29.76 33.83 41.28
N GLU A 78 30.95 33.31 41.01
CA GLU A 78 31.14 32.02 40.33
C GLU A 78 30.48 30.83 41.07
N ASN A 79 30.42 30.87 42.41
CA ASN A 79 29.76 29.83 43.18
C ASN A 79 28.25 29.90 43.01
N TYR A 80 27.68 31.11 43.08
CA TYR A 80 26.27 31.33 42.83
C TYR A 80 25.87 30.87 41.41
N ALA A 81 26.69 31.17 40.40
CA ALA A 81 26.48 30.71 39.03
C ALA A 81 26.46 29.17 38.93
N SER A 82 27.36 28.49 39.65
CA SER A 82 27.43 27.03 39.71
C SER A 82 26.20 26.40 40.39
N TYR A 83 25.70 27.01 41.47
CA TYR A 83 24.48 26.58 42.14
C TYR A 83 23.27 26.73 41.22
N LEU A 84 23.18 27.87 40.53
CA LEU A 84 22.08 28.15 39.62
C LEU A 84 22.09 27.22 38.39
N LEU A 85 23.26 26.91 37.83
CA LEU A 85 23.40 25.90 36.78
C LEU A 85 22.95 24.52 37.24
N ASN A 86 23.28 24.12 38.47
CA ASN A 86 22.87 22.83 39.01
C ASN A 86 21.35 22.76 39.18
N LEU A 87 20.72 23.79 39.78
CA LEU A 87 19.26 23.90 39.84
C LEU A 87 18.64 23.85 38.44
N PHE A 88 19.18 24.59 37.48
CA PHE A 88 18.69 24.63 36.11
C PHE A 88 18.74 23.25 35.44
N ALA A 89 19.87 22.52 35.57
CA ALA A 89 20.03 21.19 34.98
C ALA A 89 19.04 20.18 35.58
N ILE A 90 18.87 20.18 36.91
CA ILE A 90 17.90 19.31 37.59
C ILE A 90 16.47 19.69 37.18
N ALA A 91 16.16 20.99 37.07
CA ALA A 91 14.86 21.46 36.63
C ALA A 91 14.55 21.03 35.18
N PHE A 92 15.52 21.10 34.27
CA PHE A 92 15.35 20.62 32.91
C PHE A 92 15.11 19.11 32.86
N GLN A 93 15.91 18.32 33.59
CA GLN A 93 15.78 16.86 33.62
C GLN A 93 14.50 16.38 34.31
N SER A 94 13.96 17.13 35.26
CA SER A 94 12.66 16.83 35.90
C SER A 94 11.46 17.28 35.07
N GLY A 95 11.67 17.96 33.93
CA GLY A 95 10.59 18.55 33.14
C GLY A 95 9.97 19.80 33.79
N ASN A 96 10.60 20.40 34.80
CA ASN A 96 10.14 21.63 35.44
C ASN A 96 10.43 22.85 34.55
N LYS A 97 9.55 23.06 33.56
CA LYS A 97 9.67 24.18 32.61
C LYS A 97 9.63 25.56 33.27
N GLU A 98 8.92 25.71 34.40
CA GLU A 98 8.77 27.00 35.08
C GLU A 98 10.14 27.55 35.54
N ILE A 99 10.97 26.69 36.15
CA ILE A 99 12.30 27.09 36.60
C ILE A 99 13.23 27.30 35.41
N VAL A 100 13.20 26.41 34.41
CA VAL A 100 14.03 26.50 33.20
C VAL A 100 13.82 27.83 32.48
N LEU A 101 12.57 28.22 32.24
CA LEU A 101 12.23 29.46 31.53
C LEU A 101 12.51 30.70 32.39
N ARG A 102 12.23 30.65 33.70
CA ARG A 102 12.42 31.80 34.61
C ARG A 102 13.89 32.09 34.89
N LYS A 103 14.71 31.05 35.06
CA LYS A 103 16.10 31.17 35.51
C LYS A 103 17.12 31.02 34.39
N GLY A 104 16.77 30.42 33.25
CA GLY A 104 17.70 30.13 32.16
C GLY A 104 18.50 31.33 31.66
N GLN A 105 17.87 32.48 31.44
CA GLN A 105 18.57 33.70 31.00
C GLN A 105 19.57 34.20 32.05
N GLU A 106 19.22 34.15 33.33
CA GLU A 106 20.09 34.50 34.45
C GLU A 106 21.28 33.53 34.52
N THR A 107 21.02 32.23 34.41
CA THR A 107 22.04 31.17 34.37
C THR A 107 23.02 31.39 33.22
N ALA A 108 22.52 31.59 32.00
CA ALA A 108 23.35 31.81 30.82
C ALA A 108 24.22 33.07 30.95
N ALA A 109 23.64 34.18 31.43
CA ALA A 109 24.36 35.43 31.62
C ALA A 109 25.50 35.30 32.65
N LEU A 110 25.25 34.61 33.77
CA LEU A 110 26.27 34.38 34.81
C LEU A 110 27.38 33.43 34.33
N ILE A 111 27.03 32.35 33.62
CA ILE A 111 28.03 31.45 33.03
C ILE A 111 28.90 32.21 32.03
N LEU A 112 28.29 32.98 31.12
CA LEU A 112 29.04 33.77 30.14
C LEU A 112 29.96 34.80 30.81
N GLN A 113 29.51 35.42 31.90
CA GLN A 113 30.29 36.40 32.65
C GLN A 113 31.52 35.80 33.34
N PHE A 114 31.36 34.65 34.01
CA PHE A 114 32.41 34.10 34.88
C PHE A 114 33.24 33.00 34.21
N ALA A 115 32.64 32.19 33.36
CA ALA A 115 33.27 31.06 32.69
C ALA A 115 33.52 31.29 31.19
N GLY A 116 32.80 32.24 30.57
CA GLY A 116 32.89 32.53 29.14
C GLY A 116 32.04 31.58 28.29
N ASN A 117 32.41 31.41 27.02
CA ASN A 117 31.80 30.39 26.17
C ASN A 117 32.29 29.00 26.62
N THR A 118 31.39 28.19 27.17
CA THR A 118 31.67 26.83 27.67
C THR A 118 30.58 25.84 27.25
N PRO A 119 30.83 24.52 27.32
CA PRO A 119 29.81 23.51 27.03
C PRO A 119 28.54 23.66 27.89
N GLU A 120 28.67 24.13 29.13
CA GLU A 120 27.54 24.42 30.02
C GLU A 120 26.66 25.55 29.47
N LEU A 121 27.25 26.59 28.86
CA LEU A 121 26.50 27.66 28.21
C LEU A 121 25.70 27.14 27.00
N VAL A 122 26.32 26.29 26.18
CA VAL A 122 25.66 25.62 25.05
C VAL A 122 24.48 24.77 25.55
N TYR A 123 24.69 24.01 26.63
CA TYR A 123 23.65 23.20 27.26
C TYR A 123 22.48 24.07 27.74
N VAL A 124 22.74 25.18 28.44
CA VAL A 124 21.68 26.07 28.96
C VAL A 124 20.83 26.62 27.81
N HIS A 125 21.45 27.14 26.76
CA HIS A 125 20.70 27.64 25.60
C HIS A 125 19.95 26.52 24.86
N THR A 126 20.54 25.33 24.70
CA THR A 126 19.84 24.18 24.08
C THR A 126 18.60 23.79 24.90
N ALA A 127 18.74 23.68 26.23
CA ALA A 127 17.66 23.34 27.15
C ALA A 127 16.55 24.40 27.16
N MET A 128 16.91 25.69 27.12
CA MET A 128 15.95 26.77 26.95
C MET A 128 15.22 26.68 25.60
N GLY A 129 15.93 26.38 24.50
CA GLY A 129 15.35 26.18 23.19
C GLY A 129 14.27 25.10 23.19
N VAL A 130 14.56 23.93 23.77
CA VAL A 130 13.61 22.83 23.95
C VAL A 130 12.42 23.24 24.82
N ALA A 131 12.66 23.93 25.94
CA ALA A 131 11.59 24.34 26.84
C ALA A 131 10.66 25.38 26.20
N TYR A 132 11.20 26.33 25.43
CA TYR A 132 10.40 27.30 24.68
C TYR A 132 9.59 26.64 23.56
N LEU A 133 10.17 25.66 22.85
CA LEU A 133 9.45 24.88 21.83
C LEU A 133 8.24 24.16 22.45
N ALA A 134 8.45 23.47 23.57
CA ALA A 134 7.39 22.79 24.29
C ALA A 134 6.31 23.73 24.85
N ASP A 135 6.63 25.01 25.09
CA ASP A 135 5.67 26.04 25.51
C ASP A 135 5.00 26.76 24.31
N GLY A 136 5.39 26.44 23.07
CA GLY A 136 4.89 27.07 21.85
C GLY A 136 5.49 28.46 21.56
N GLN A 137 6.54 28.85 22.28
CA GLN A 137 7.26 30.12 22.10
C GLN A 137 8.36 29.96 21.04
N LEU A 138 7.93 29.89 19.77
CA LEU A 138 8.80 29.48 18.66
C LEU A 138 9.95 30.45 18.38
N ALA A 139 9.75 31.76 18.54
CA ALA A 139 10.79 32.77 18.28
C ALA A 139 11.91 32.70 19.32
N GLU A 140 11.55 32.58 20.60
CA GLU A 140 12.48 32.39 21.70
C GLU A 140 13.21 31.05 21.61
N SER A 141 12.53 30.01 21.12
CA SER A 141 13.14 28.70 20.84
C SER A 141 14.20 28.80 19.75
N GLU A 142 13.86 29.40 18.60
CA GLU A 142 14.77 29.64 17.47
C GLU A 142 16.00 30.42 17.92
N GLU A 143 15.82 31.55 18.62
CA GLU A 143 16.93 32.38 19.12
C GLU A 143 17.89 31.58 20.02
N ASN A 144 17.37 30.75 20.92
CA ASN A 144 18.20 29.98 21.84
C ASN A 144 18.97 28.86 21.13
N PHE A 145 18.37 28.18 20.15
CA PHE A 145 19.09 27.18 19.35
C PHE A 145 20.14 27.81 18.42
N GLU A 146 19.87 28.99 17.86
CA GLU A 146 20.86 29.74 17.08
C GLU A 146 22.06 30.16 17.95
N LEU A 147 21.80 30.67 19.16
CA LEU A 147 22.85 31.00 20.14
C LEU A 147 23.65 29.76 20.53
N ALA A 148 22.99 28.66 20.90
CA ALA A 148 23.65 27.41 21.23
C ALA A 148 24.54 26.90 20.08
N SER A 149 24.04 26.97 18.84
CA SER A 149 24.78 26.57 17.64
C SER A 149 26.01 27.44 17.41
N ALA A 150 25.89 28.75 17.58
CA ALA A 150 26.99 29.70 17.43
C ALA A 150 28.08 29.47 18.48
N TYR A 151 27.69 29.31 19.75
CA TYR A 151 28.62 29.01 20.84
C TYR A 151 29.32 27.67 20.64
N GLN A 152 28.60 26.63 20.23
CA GLN A 152 29.18 25.32 19.95
C GLN A 152 30.18 25.37 18.80
N LEU A 153 29.88 26.10 17.72
CA LEU A 153 30.77 26.24 16.58
C LEU A 153 32.06 27.00 16.96
N GLU A 154 31.95 28.04 17.80
CA GLU A 154 33.11 28.76 18.32
C GLU A 154 33.98 27.86 19.22
N LEU A 155 33.37 27.02 20.07
CA LEU A 155 34.08 26.08 20.94
C LEU A 155 34.83 24.99 20.16
N ALA A 156 34.15 24.35 19.21
CA ALA A 156 34.70 23.23 18.46
C ALA A 156 35.61 23.67 17.30
N GLY A 157 35.46 24.91 16.82
CA GLY A 157 36.17 25.46 15.66
C GLY A 157 35.71 24.89 14.31
N MET A 158 34.85 23.87 14.32
CA MET A 158 34.20 23.26 13.17
C MET A 158 32.90 22.57 13.60
N PRO A 159 31.94 22.32 12.68
CA PRO A 159 30.73 21.57 12.98
C PRO A 159 31.03 20.16 13.51
N ASP A 160 30.56 19.85 14.71
CA ASP A 160 30.67 18.55 15.36
C ASP A 160 29.29 17.92 15.65
N SER A 161 29.25 16.78 16.35
CA SER A 161 27.97 16.10 16.62
C SER A 161 26.99 16.95 17.45
N THR A 162 27.50 17.73 18.41
CA THR A 162 26.66 18.62 19.23
C THR A 162 26.04 19.73 18.38
N TYR A 163 26.84 20.34 17.50
CA TYR A 163 26.34 21.34 16.56
C TYR A 163 25.20 20.79 15.70
N PHE A 164 25.37 19.62 15.09
CA PHE A 164 24.35 19.04 14.22
C PHE A 164 23.10 18.57 14.98
N ASN A 165 23.24 18.10 16.22
CA ASN A 165 22.08 17.83 17.09
C ASN A 165 21.24 19.09 17.33
N ILE A 166 21.89 20.23 17.62
CA ILE A 166 21.18 21.50 17.81
C ILE A 166 20.49 21.93 16.50
N GLN A 167 21.13 21.71 15.35
CA GLN A 167 20.52 22.01 14.05
C GLN A 167 19.31 21.09 13.74
N LEU A 168 19.30 19.82 14.17
CA LEU A 168 18.11 18.97 14.08
C LEU A 168 16.97 19.54 14.94
N GLN A 169 17.26 19.97 16.17
CA GLN A 169 16.25 20.60 17.04
C GLN A 169 15.69 21.91 16.44
N LEU A 170 16.53 22.66 15.72
CA LEU A 170 16.08 23.84 14.99
C LEU A 170 15.12 23.50 13.84
N SER A 171 15.26 22.33 13.23
CA SER A 171 14.27 21.82 12.26
C SER A 171 12.90 21.59 12.92
N ASP A 172 12.87 21.07 14.13
CA ASP A 172 11.63 20.83 14.89
C ASP A 172 10.89 22.15 15.19
N VAL A 173 11.63 23.25 15.39
CA VAL A 173 11.04 24.61 15.51
C VAL A 173 10.36 25.04 14.21
N TYR A 174 10.98 24.78 13.05
CA TYR A 174 10.37 25.12 11.76
C TYR A 174 9.13 24.28 11.45
N GLU A 175 9.14 23.01 11.85
CA GLU A 175 7.97 22.15 11.78
C GLU A 175 6.82 22.67 12.65
N ALA A 176 7.09 22.97 13.93
CA ALA A 176 6.10 23.53 14.83
C ALA A 176 5.55 24.89 14.36
N GLY A 177 6.35 25.66 13.62
CA GLY A 177 5.94 26.89 12.94
C GLY A 177 5.09 26.67 11.66
N GLY A 178 4.93 25.44 11.21
CA GLY A 178 4.16 25.05 10.02
C GLY A 178 4.92 25.18 8.69
N ASP A 179 6.21 25.57 8.70
CA ASP A 179 7.02 25.67 7.49
C ASP A 179 7.79 24.36 7.23
N LEU A 180 7.02 23.33 6.84
CA LEU A 180 7.54 21.98 6.58
C LEU A 180 8.61 21.96 5.49
N ASN A 181 8.51 22.86 4.49
CA ASN A 181 9.52 22.96 3.43
C ASN A 181 10.86 23.46 3.96
N LYS A 182 10.84 24.48 4.83
CA LYS A 182 12.05 24.98 5.50
C LYS A 182 12.65 23.89 6.39
N ALA A 183 11.83 23.17 7.16
CA ALA A 183 12.27 22.04 8.00
C ALA A 183 12.98 20.96 7.16
N ILE A 184 12.34 20.48 6.08
CA ILE A 184 12.91 19.44 5.20
C ILE A 184 14.26 19.89 4.62
N GLN A 185 14.33 21.11 4.08
CA GLN A 185 15.57 21.65 3.51
C GLN A 185 16.66 21.79 4.58
N HIS A 186 16.27 22.12 5.82
CA HIS A 186 17.20 22.24 6.93
C HIS A 186 17.77 20.88 7.32
N THR A 187 16.93 19.86 7.55
CA THR A 187 17.37 18.50 7.89
C THR A 187 18.24 17.87 6.81
N GLN A 188 17.93 18.10 5.52
CA GLN A 188 18.78 17.64 4.41
C GLN A 188 20.19 18.27 4.45
N LYS A 189 20.29 19.56 4.79
CA LYS A 189 21.58 20.24 4.98
C LYS A 189 22.34 19.67 6.17
N VAL A 190 21.65 19.34 7.25
CA VAL A 190 22.27 18.68 8.42
C VAL A 190 22.88 17.34 8.04
N LEU A 191 22.11 16.46 7.38
CA LEU A 191 22.60 15.15 6.92
C LEU A 191 23.78 15.27 5.94
N THR A 192 23.73 16.25 5.02
CA THR A 192 24.84 16.53 4.10
C THR A 192 26.07 17.03 4.87
N GLY A 193 25.88 17.95 5.82
CA GLY A 193 26.95 18.50 6.66
C GLY A 193 27.63 17.45 7.53
N ILE A 194 26.88 16.52 8.12
CA ILE A 194 27.44 15.39 8.89
C ILE A 194 28.41 14.58 8.03
N LYS A 195 28.00 14.28 6.79
CA LYS A 195 28.82 13.53 5.83
C LYS A 195 30.06 14.31 5.38
N GLU A 196 29.91 15.60 5.06
CA GLU A 196 31.01 16.47 4.64
C GLU A 196 32.04 16.69 5.76
N ALA A 197 31.58 16.78 7.01
CA ALA A 197 32.44 16.84 8.19
C ALA A 197 33.14 15.51 8.50
N GLY A 198 32.80 14.41 7.81
CA GLY A 198 33.39 13.10 8.01
C GLY A 198 33.07 12.48 9.38
N LEU A 199 31.96 12.89 10.00
CA LEU A 199 31.56 12.39 11.31
C LEU A 199 31.10 10.94 11.21
N GLN A 200 31.74 10.05 11.96
CA GLN A 200 31.32 8.65 12.10
C GLN A 200 30.35 8.47 13.27
N ASN A 201 29.26 9.23 13.26
CA ASN A 201 28.22 9.17 14.28
C ASN A 201 26.94 8.58 13.68
N GLU A 202 26.81 7.26 13.77
CA GLU A 202 25.66 6.53 13.20
C GLU A 202 24.35 6.88 13.91
N ALA A 203 24.38 7.19 15.22
CA ALA A 203 23.20 7.60 15.99
C ALA A 203 22.64 8.94 15.52
N LEU A 204 23.50 9.96 15.42
CA LEU A 204 23.11 11.27 14.89
C LEU A 204 22.58 11.16 13.43
N THR A 205 23.19 10.29 12.63
CA THR A 205 22.72 10.05 11.26
C THR A 205 21.36 9.34 11.24
N ALA A 206 21.12 8.41 12.18
CA ALA A 206 19.84 7.73 12.35
C ALA A 206 18.74 8.74 12.72
N ASP A 207 19.00 9.59 13.72
CA ASP A 207 18.05 10.60 14.20
C ASP A 207 17.70 11.61 13.11
N GLY A 208 18.71 12.10 12.36
CA GLY A 208 18.47 13.02 11.25
C GLY A 208 17.69 12.39 10.10
N THR A 209 17.90 11.10 9.83
CA THR A 209 17.16 10.37 8.79
C THR A 209 15.72 10.09 9.22
N LEU A 210 15.50 9.75 10.51
CA LEU A 210 14.17 9.60 11.10
C LEU A 210 13.39 10.93 11.07
N ASN A 211 14.02 12.05 11.44
CA ASN A 211 13.40 13.37 11.36
C ASN A 211 13.01 13.71 9.90
N LEU A 212 13.90 13.46 8.93
CA LEU A 212 13.57 13.67 7.52
C LEU A 212 12.40 12.79 7.05
N PHE A 213 12.34 11.53 7.48
CA PHE A 213 11.24 10.63 7.17
C PHE A 213 9.92 11.11 7.79
N TYR A 214 9.94 11.58 9.03
CA TYR A 214 8.80 12.19 9.70
C TYR A 214 8.30 13.45 8.99
N LEU A 215 9.20 14.38 8.64
CA LEU A 215 8.87 15.56 7.86
C LEU A 215 8.30 15.20 6.48
N ALA A 216 8.81 14.14 5.84
CA ALA A 216 8.25 13.61 4.61
C ALA A 216 6.80 13.17 4.79
N PHE A 217 6.53 12.42 5.86
CA PHE A 217 5.21 11.91 6.21
C PHE A 217 4.22 13.06 6.48
N VAL A 218 4.54 13.98 7.39
CA VAL A 218 3.61 15.07 7.76
C VAL A 218 3.41 16.10 6.65
N SER A 219 4.36 16.25 5.72
CA SER A 219 4.19 17.09 4.53
C SER A 219 3.38 16.43 3.42
N GLY A 220 3.00 15.15 3.57
CA GLY A 220 2.33 14.37 2.52
C GLY A 220 3.25 14.01 1.35
N SER A 221 4.58 14.11 1.52
CA SER A 221 5.59 13.77 0.51
C SER A 221 5.80 12.26 0.43
N THR A 222 4.76 11.50 0.05
CA THR A 222 4.74 10.03 0.06
C THR A 222 5.88 9.41 -0.77
N GLU A 223 6.30 10.04 -1.87
CA GLU A 223 7.44 9.57 -2.66
C GLU A 223 8.76 9.62 -1.88
N MET A 224 8.96 10.66 -1.07
CA MET A 224 10.15 10.77 -0.22
C MET A 224 10.10 9.76 0.93
N VAL A 225 8.91 9.52 1.51
CA VAL A 225 8.68 8.47 2.52
C VAL A 225 9.15 7.12 2.00
N LEU A 226 8.69 6.72 0.81
CA LEU A 226 9.05 5.43 0.21
C LEU A 226 10.52 5.35 -0.21
N GLN A 227 11.10 6.45 -0.70
CA GLN A 227 12.50 6.49 -1.11
C GLN A 227 13.45 6.38 0.10
N LYS A 228 13.13 7.02 1.23
CA LYS A 228 14.01 7.14 2.39
C LYS A 228 13.72 6.16 3.51
N GLY A 229 12.50 5.66 3.63
CA GLY A 229 12.10 4.78 4.72
C GLY A 229 12.94 3.51 4.87
N PRO A 230 13.28 2.76 3.79
CA PRO A 230 14.10 1.55 3.92
C PRO A 230 15.51 1.81 4.47
N GLU A 231 16.12 2.93 4.08
CA GLU A 231 17.41 3.38 4.62
C GLU A 231 17.27 3.76 6.11
N THR A 232 16.20 4.50 6.43
CA THR A 232 15.85 4.92 7.79
C THR A 232 15.69 3.71 8.73
N ALA A 233 14.82 2.76 8.35
CA ALA A 233 14.53 1.57 9.14
C ALA A 233 15.80 0.74 9.39
N ARG A 234 16.60 0.48 8.35
CA ARG A 234 17.85 -0.28 8.46
C ARG A 234 18.86 0.39 9.40
N LEU A 235 18.95 1.72 9.36
CA LEU A 235 19.87 2.46 10.20
C LEU A 235 19.39 2.47 11.66
N LEU A 236 18.09 2.71 11.90
CA LEU A 236 17.49 2.65 13.23
C LEU A 236 17.65 1.26 13.86
N GLU A 237 17.34 0.20 13.12
CA GLU A 237 17.50 -1.18 13.60
C GLU A 237 18.96 -1.48 13.96
N LYS A 238 19.91 -1.06 13.11
CA LYS A 238 21.34 -1.28 13.36
C LYS A 238 21.83 -0.56 14.62
N VAL A 239 21.41 0.68 14.82
CA VAL A 239 21.92 1.54 15.91
C VAL A 239 21.21 1.27 17.23
N TYR A 240 19.89 1.15 17.20
CA TYR A 240 19.05 1.11 18.39
C TYR A 240 18.35 -0.24 18.61
N GLY A 241 18.37 -1.14 17.63
CA GLY A 241 17.59 -2.38 17.68
C GLY A 241 16.09 -2.12 17.51
N SER A 242 15.26 -2.85 18.26
CA SER A 242 13.81 -2.69 18.21
C SER A 242 13.35 -1.51 19.08
N THR A 243 12.73 -0.52 18.45
CA THR A 243 12.23 0.70 19.09
C THR A 243 10.82 1.06 18.58
N PRO A 244 10.03 1.84 19.32
CA PRO A 244 8.76 2.37 18.83
C PRO A 244 8.89 3.14 17.51
N ASP A 245 9.97 3.90 17.33
CA ASP A 245 10.23 4.65 16.10
C ASP A 245 10.45 3.70 14.90
N LEU A 246 11.16 2.59 15.10
CA LEU A 246 11.33 1.58 14.05
C LEU A 246 9.99 0.93 13.67
N VAL A 247 9.17 0.59 14.67
CA VAL A 247 7.81 0.05 14.43
C VAL A 247 6.98 1.06 13.64
N TRP A 248 7.03 2.34 14.01
CA TRP A 248 6.31 3.40 13.32
C TRP A 248 6.79 3.57 11.86
N VAL A 249 8.10 3.58 11.60
CA VAL A 249 8.65 3.66 10.22
C VAL A 249 8.13 2.51 9.37
N TYR A 250 8.18 1.27 9.87
CA TYR A 250 7.64 0.12 9.14
C TYR A 250 6.12 0.18 8.96
N THR A 251 5.39 0.68 9.95
CA THR A 251 3.93 0.84 9.86
C THR A 251 3.54 1.85 8.77
N VAL A 252 4.25 2.99 8.71
CA VAL A 252 4.05 4.01 7.68
C VAL A 252 4.42 3.46 6.31
N LEU A 253 5.57 2.80 6.18
CA LEU A 253 5.96 2.15 4.93
C LEU A 253 4.91 1.13 4.47
N GLY A 254 4.46 0.25 5.37
CA GLY A 254 3.44 -0.75 5.07
C GLY A 254 2.16 -0.11 4.55
N THR A 255 1.69 0.95 5.21
CA THR A 255 0.48 1.68 4.81
C THR A 255 0.64 2.34 3.44
N GLU A 256 1.77 3.02 3.19
CA GLU A 256 2.03 3.67 1.90
C GLU A 256 2.16 2.66 0.75
N TYR A 257 2.78 1.51 1.02
CA TYR A 257 2.84 0.42 0.06
C TYR A 257 1.45 -0.16 -0.22
N LEU A 258 0.63 -0.39 0.81
CA LEU A 258 -0.74 -0.87 0.68
C LEU A 258 -1.59 0.05 -0.20
N LEU A 259 -1.56 1.35 0.07
CA LEU A 259 -2.30 2.38 -0.69
C LEU A 259 -1.89 2.41 -2.18
N ARG A 260 -0.64 2.06 -2.49
CA ARG A 260 -0.13 1.96 -3.87
C ARG A 260 -0.30 0.56 -4.47
N SER A 261 -1.00 -0.34 -3.78
CA SER A 261 -1.14 -1.75 -4.15
C SER A 261 0.20 -2.49 -4.31
N GLN A 262 1.25 -2.02 -3.62
CA GLN A 262 2.53 -2.71 -3.46
C GLN A 262 2.40 -3.71 -2.30
N LEU A 263 1.51 -4.69 -2.49
CA LEU A 263 1.04 -5.60 -1.43
C LEU A 263 2.17 -6.40 -0.80
N ALA A 264 3.18 -6.72 -1.60
CA ALA A 264 4.32 -7.48 -1.17
C ALA A 264 5.17 -6.66 -0.18
N GLU A 265 5.61 -5.47 -0.55
CA GLU A 265 6.35 -4.56 0.33
C GLU A 265 5.52 -4.16 1.56
N SER A 266 4.20 -4.05 1.39
CA SER A 266 3.25 -3.82 2.49
C SER A 266 3.26 -4.95 3.51
N GLU A 267 3.11 -6.20 3.06
CA GLU A 267 3.12 -7.38 3.92
C GLU A 267 4.41 -7.47 4.73
N GLU A 268 5.55 -7.35 4.04
CA GLU A 268 6.88 -7.42 4.67
C GLU A 268 7.04 -6.33 5.73
N SER A 269 6.59 -5.11 5.44
CA SER A 269 6.67 -4.00 6.38
C SER A 269 5.79 -4.22 7.60
N PHE A 270 4.56 -4.72 7.44
CA PHE A 270 3.68 -5.03 8.58
C PHE A 270 4.16 -6.23 9.40
N GLU A 271 4.72 -7.26 8.77
CA GLU A 271 5.36 -8.39 9.47
C GLU A 271 6.53 -7.91 10.34
N LEU A 272 7.41 -7.07 9.78
CA LEU A 272 8.53 -6.47 10.50
C LEU A 272 8.06 -5.57 11.63
N ALA A 273 7.11 -4.67 11.38
CA ALA A 273 6.51 -3.82 12.40
C ALA A 273 5.94 -4.65 13.55
N SER A 274 5.20 -5.71 13.22
CA SER A 274 4.55 -6.58 14.21
C SER A 274 5.56 -7.37 15.04
N ALA A 275 6.62 -7.87 14.41
CA ALA A 275 7.69 -8.59 15.11
C ALA A 275 8.46 -7.66 16.07
N HIS A 276 8.82 -6.46 15.60
CA HIS A 276 9.48 -5.47 16.46
C HIS A 276 8.56 -4.98 17.58
N GLN A 277 7.25 -4.83 17.32
CA GLN A 277 6.29 -4.42 18.35
C GLN A 277 6.25 -5.43 19.51
N LEU A 278 6.21 -6.73 19.22
CA LEU A 278 6.28 -7.77 20.27
C LEU A 278 7.57 -7.71 21.08
N ILE A 279 8.70 -7.35 20.46
CA ILE A 279 9.98 -7.18 21.17
C ILE A 279 9.92 -5.94 22.08
N VAL A 280 9.34 -4.84 21.59
CA VAL A 280 9.23 -3.56 22.32
C VAL A 280 8.33 -3.69 23.55
N THR A 281 7.16 -4.33 23.41
CA THR A 281 6.17 -4.44 24.50
C THR A 281 6.32 -5.70 25.33
N GLY A 282 6.96 -6.74 24.80
CA GLY A 282 7.11 -8.06 25.42
C GLY A 282 5.86 -8.94 25.37
N ALA A 283 4.73 -8.42 24.90
CA ALA A 283 3.46 -9.13 24.76
C ALA A 283 2.55 -8.44 23.71
N PRO A 284 1.58 -9.16 23.11
CA PRO A 284 0.58 -8.57 22.22
C PRO A 284 -0.17 -7.40 22.88
N ASP A 285 -0.11 -6.22 22.26
CA ASP A 285 -0.85 -5.03 22.64
C ASP A 285 -1.78 -4.56 21.50
N SER A 286 -2.50 -3.44 21.68
CA SER A 286 -3.41 -2.97 20.63
C SER A 286 -2.70 -2.62 19.32
N THR A 287 -1.45 -2.14 19.39
CA THR A 287 -0.64 -1.86 18.20
C THR A 287 -0.33 -3.14 17.44
N TYR A 288 0.10 -4.19 18.15
CA TYR A 288 0.32 -5.51 17.55
C TYR A 288 -0.92 -6.03 16.82
N PHE A 289 -2.09 -6.01 17.47
CA PHE A 289 -3.33 -6.49 16.84
C PHE A 289 -3.74 -5.64 15.64
N SER A 290 -3.56 -4.32 15.71
CA SER A 290 -3.82 -3.45 14.55
C SER A 290 -2.94 -3.83 13.34
N LEU A 291 -1.67 -4.19 13.56
CA LEU A 291 -0.75 -4.62 12.50
C LEU A 291 -1.15 -5.98 11.92
N GLN A 292 -1.67 -6.89 12.76
CA GLN A 292 -2.20 -8.18 12.29
C GLN A 292 -3.47 -8.00 11.44
N LEU A 293 -4.35 -7.06 11.79
CA LEU A 293 -5.50 -6.69 10.96
C LEU A 293 -5.06 -6.07 9.62
N ARG A 294 -4.00 -5.25 9.62
CA ARG A 294 -3.39 -4.75 8.36
C ARG A 294 -2.86 -5.88 7.47
N LEU A 295 -2.32 -6.95 8.03
CA LEU A 295 -1.94 -8.14 7.26
C LEU A 295 -3.16 -8.86 6.66
N SER A 296 -4.29 -8.91 7.39
CA SER A 296 -5.55 -9.41 6.81
C SER A 296 -6.03 -8.55 5.64
N GLU A 297 -5.95 -7.22 5.76
CA GLU A 297 -6.26 -6.29 4.66
C GLU A 297 -5.37 -6.56 3.43
N VAL A 298 -4.08 -6.84 3.63
CA VAL A 298 -3.19 -7.28 2.54
C VAL A 298 -3.69 -8.59 1.90
N TYR A 299 -4.11 -9.58 2.69
CA TYR A 299 -4.65 -10.83 2.15
C TYR A 299 -5.95 -10.63 1.37
N GLN A 300 -6.82 -9.72 1.79
CA GLN A 300 -7.99 -9.34 0.99
C GLN A 300 -7.60 -8.73 -0.36
N LEU A 301 -6.60 -7.85 -0.37
CA LEU A 301 -6.14 -7.23 -1.61
C LEU A 301 -5.40 -8.20 -2.53
N TYR A 302 -4.84 -9.29 -2.00
CA TYR A 302 -4.39 -10.43 -2.82
C TYR A 302 -5.54 -11.27 -3.40
N GLY A 303 -6.80 -11.04 -2.98
CA GLY A 303 -7.96 -11.84 -3.35
C GLY A 303 -8.16 -13.09 -2.49
N ASP A 304 -7.35 -13.30 -1.45
CA ASP A 304 -7.45 -14.45 -0.54
C ASP A 304 -8.37 -14.12 0.65
N HIS A 305 -9.66 -13.95 0.33
CA HIS A 305 -10.69 -13.54 1.29
C HIS A 305 -10.90 -14.56 2.41
N VAL A 306 -10.69 -15.85 2.14
CA VAL A 306 -10.80 -16.91 3.16
C VAL A 306 -9.70 -16.74 4.20
N LYS A 307 -8.44 -16.64 3.75
CA LYS A 307 -7.30 -16.45 4.66
C LYS A 307 -7.38 -15.13 5.41
N ALA A 308 -7.92 -14.08 4.79
CA ALA A 308 -8.17 -12.82 5.46
C ALA A 308 -9.14 -12.98 6.64
N ILE A 309 -10.24 -13.74 6.46
CA ILE A 309 -11.20 -14.06 7.54
C ILE A 309 -10.51 -14.89 8.63
N GLU A 310 -9.83 -15.97 8.26
CA GLU A 310 -9.09 -16.82 9.22
C GLU A 310 -8.12 -15.99 10.07
N LYS A 311 -7.42 -15.04 9.44
CA LYS A 311 -6.49 -14.14 10.13
C LYS A 311 -7.18 -13.20 11.11
N VAL A 312 -8.37 -12.69 10.77
CA VAL A 312 -9.15 -11.83 11.67
C VAL A 312 -9.71 -12.65 12.83
N GLU A 313 -10.19 -13.86 12.58
CA GLU A 313 -10.65 -14.78 13.63
C GLU A 313 -9.53 -15.12 14.63
N GLU A 314 -8.31 -15.37 14.13
CA GLU A 314 -7.12 -15.54 14.97
C GLU A 314 -6.89 -14.32 15.87
N VAL A 315 -6.91 -13.11 15.29
CA VAL A 315 -6.73 -11.86 16.05
C VAL A 315 -7.81 -11.69 17.12
N MET A 316 -9.07 -11.93 16.79
CA MET A 316 -10.18 -11.80 17.76
C MET A 316 -10.05 -12.80 18.91
N ALA A 317 -9.67 -14.05 18.61
CA ALA A 317 -9.44 -15.08 19.62
C ALA A 317 -8.24 -14.75 20.52
N GLU A 318 -7.16 -14.22 19.96
CA GLU A 318 -5.99 -13.78 20.76
C GLU A 318 -6.31 -12.58 21.64
N MET A 319 -7.07 -11.60 21.14
CA MET A 319 -7.55 -10.47 21.93
C MET A 319 -8.42 -10.94 23.10
N GLU A 320 -9.34 -11.88 22.86
CA GLU A 320 -10.17 -12.46 23.93
C GLU A 320 -9.31 -13.20 24.96
N ALA A 321 -8.35 -14.03 24.52
CA ALA A 321 -7.43 -14.74 25.40
C ALA A 321 -6.56 -13.79 26.24
N ALA A 322 -6.21 -12.62 25.69
CA ALA A 322 -5.49 -11.56 26.40
C ALA A 322 -6.40 -10.73 27.34
N GLY A 323 -7.73 -10.95 27.33
CA GLY A 323 -8.70 -10.16 28.07
C GLY A 323 -8.80 -8.71 27.56
N MET A 324 -8.48 -8.48 26.30
CA MET A 324 -8.48 -7.15 25.68
C MET A 324 -9.85 -6.84 25.08
N HIS A 325 -10.51 -5.82 25.62
CA HIS A 325 -11.74 -5.26 25.05
C HIS A 325 -11.43 -3.92 24.40
N ASN A 326 -11.34 -3.91 23.07
CA ASN A 326 -11.08 -2.72 22.28
C ASN A 326 -12.07 -2.63 21.12
N SER A 327 -13.04 -1.74 21.25
CA SER A 327 -14.16 -1.58 20.31
C SER A 327 -13.70 -1.11 18.92
N ALA A 328 -12.61 -0.35 18.83
CA ALA A 328 -12.03 0.07 17.55
C ALA A 328 -11.45 -1.13 16.78
N LEU A 329 -10.68 -1.98 17.46
CA LEU A 329 -10.13 -3.19 16.85
C LEU A 329 -11.23 -4.19 16.47
N LEU A 330 -12.27 -4.35 17.31
CA LEU A 330 -13.41 -5.20 16.97
C LEU A 330 -14.17 -4.66 15.76
N ALA A 331 -14.36 -3.34 15.67
CA ALA A 331 -14.99 -2.72 14.50
C ALA A 331 -14.14 -2.89 13.23
N ASP A 332 -12.81 -2.77 13.32
CA ASP A 332 -11.89 -3.07 12.21
C ASP A 332 -11.99 -4.54 11.77
N SER A 333 -12.05 -5.48 12.72
CA SER A 333 -12.23 -6.91 12.44
C SER A 333 -13.52 -7.18 11.67
N TYR A 334 -14.66 -6.68 12.15
CA TYR A 334 -15.94 -6.88 11.46
C TYR A 334 -15.99 -6.20 10.10
N ASP A 335 -15.39 -5.02 9.96
CA ASP A 335 -15.27 -4.31 8.67
C ASP A 335 -14.53 -5.16 7.62
N LEU A 336 -13.36 -5.68 7.99
CA LEU A 336 -12.60 -6.58 7.13
C LEU A 336 -13.42 -7.84 6.79
N MET A 337 -14.00 -8.50 7.79
CA MET A 337 -14.81 -9.71 7.56
C MET A 337 -16.03 -9.46 6.66
N MET A 338 -16.73 -8.33 6.79
CA MET A 338 -17.83 -7.95 5.90
C MET A 338 -17.38 -7.78 4.45
N LEU A 339 -16.25 -7.11 4.23
CA LEU A 339 -15.69 -6.94 2.88
C LEU A 339 -15.35 -8.30 2.25
N ALA A 340 -14.67 -9.17 3.00
CA ALA A 340 -14.33 -10.51 2.55
C ALA A 340 -15.57 -11.39 2.27
N ALA A 341 -16.57 -11.37 3.16
CA ALA A 341 -17.82 -12.11 2.97
C ALA A 341 -18.58 -11.64 1.72
N THR A 342 -18.52 -10.34 1.41
CA THR A 342 -19.14 -9.78 0.21
C THR A 342 -18.48 -10.32 -1.06
N GLU A 343 -17.16 -10.40 -1.11
CA GLU A 343 -16.43 -10.95 -2.26
C GLU A 343 -16.66 -12.47 -2.41
N LEU A 344 -16.88 -13.18 -1.30
CA LEU A 344 -17.22 -14.60 -1.30
C LEU A 344 -18.70 -14.89 -1.58
N ASN A 345 -19.55 -13.85 -1.67
CA ASN A 345 -21.01 -13.98 -1.69
C ASN A 345 -21.58 -14.82 -0.53
N ASP A 346 -20.97 -14.75 0.66
CA ASP A 346 -21.45 -15.43 1.87
C ASP A 346 -22.42 -14.53 2.65
N GLU A 347 -23.69 -14.70 2.36
CA GLU A 347 -24.76 -13.88 2.93
C GLU A 347 -24.93 -14.06 4.44
N ALA A 348 -24.77 -15.29 4.93
CA ALA A 348 -24.98 -15.62 6.33
C ALA A 348 -23.87 -14.97 7.17
N ALA A 349 -22.63 -15.09 6.72
CA ALA A 349 -21.47 -14.45 7.34
C ALA A 349 -21.60 -12.92 7.31
N LEU A 350 -22.00 -12.34 6.17
CA LEU A 350 -22.19 -10.88 6.06
C LEU A 350 -23.19 -10.36 7.12
N VAL A 351 -24.33 -11.02 7.29
CA VAL A 351 -25.32 -10.62 8.31
C VAL A 351 -24.76 -10.74 9.72
N GLU A 352 -24.01 -11.79 10.02
CA GLU A 352 -23.35 -11.96 11.32
C GLU A 352 -22.38 -10.80 11.62
N TYR A 353 -21.51 -10.48 10.66
CA TYR A 353 -20.49 -9.45 10.83
C TYR A 353 -21.09 -8.03 10.89
N VAL A 354 -22.15 -7.76 10.13
CA VAL A 354 -22.91 -6.50 10.26
C VAL A 354 -23.47 -6.34 11.67
N ASN A 355 -24.07 -7.40 12.23
CA ASN A 355 -24.60 -7.35 13.59
C ASN A 355 -23.48 -7.13 14.62
N GLY A 356 -22.34 -7.81 14.48
CA GLY A 356 -21.18 -7.62 15.33
C GLY A 356 -20.65 -6.19 15.31
N LEU A 357 -20.51 -5.58 14.12
CA LEU A 357 -20.13 -4.18 13.99
C LEU A 357 -21.14 -3.27 14.70
N MET A 358 -22.43 -3.49 14.53
CA MET A 358 -23.49 -2.65 15.12
C MET A 358 -23.48 -2.65 16.66
N GLU A 359 -22.95 -3.69 17.31
CA GLU A 359 -22.80 -3.72 18.77
C GLU A 359 -21.72 -2.76 19.29
N VAL A 360 -20.68 -2.50 18.50
CA VAL A 360 -19.51 -1.70 18.92
C VAL A 360 -19.43 -0.32 18.26
N ILE A 361 -20.10 -0.12 17.12
CA ILE A 361 -19.95 1.08 16.28
C ILE A 361 -20.31 2.38 17.00
N GLY A 362 -21.22 2.32 17.97
CA GLY A 362 -21.66 3.47 18.77
C GLY A 362 -20.63 3.97 19.79
N GLU A 363 -19.59 3.18 20.07
CA GLU A 363 -18.51 3.52 21.01
C GLU A 363 -17.34 4.25 20.32
N LEU A 364 -17.36 4.32 18.99
CA LEU A 364 -16.27 4.86 18.19
C LEU A 364 -16.31 6.39 18.10
N PRO A 365 -15.14 7.06 17.94
CA PRO A 365 -15.08 8.44 17.49
C PRO A 365 -15.86 8.66 16.19
N ILE A 366 -16.41 9.86 15.99
CA ILE A 366 -17.39 10.12 14.92
C ILE A 366 -16.84 9.88 13.50
N ASP A 367 -15.56 10.15 13.27
CA ASP A 367 -14.85 9.91 12.02
C ASP A 367 -14.65 8.41 11.75
N VAL A 368 -14.18 7.66 12.76
CA VAL A 368 -14.01 6.21 12.68
C VAL A 368 -15.38 5.53 12.49
N MET A 369 -16.38 5.94 13.27
CA MET A 369 -17.77 5.49 13.16
C MET A 369 -18.30 5.68 11.74
N ALA A 370 -18.14 6.88 11.16
CA ALA A 370 -18.61 7.17 9.82
C ALA A 370 -17.91 6.32 8.76
N SER A 371 -16.60 6.12 8.88
CA SER A 371 -15.85 5.23 8.00
C SER A 371 -16.41 3.80 8.01
N LYS A 372 -16.58 3.21 9.19
CA LYS A 372 -17.16 1.85 9.35
C LYS A 372 -18.60 1.76 8.87
N TYR A 373 -19.40 2.78 9.16
CA TYR A 373 -20.77 2.87 8.69
C TYR A 373 -20.83 2.90 7.16
N PHE A 374 -20.00 3.72 6.50
CA PHE A 374 -20.00 3.77 5.03
C PHE A 374 -19.57 2.43 4.41
N ASN A 375 -18.53 1.78 4.94
CA ASN A 375 -18.12 0.46 4.45
C ASN A 375 -19.22 -0.60 4.61
N MET A 376 -19.91 -0.60 5.76
CA MET A 376 -21.08 -1.45 5.98
C MET A 376 -22.17 -1.22 4.93
N VAL A 377 -22.51 0.04 4.62
CA VAL A 377 -23.52 0.33 3.59
C VAL A 377 -23.02 -0.03 2.18
N ILE A 378 -21.72 0.07 1.88
CA ILE A 378 -21.15 -0.44 0.62
C ILE A 378 -21.37 -1.95 0.50
N ALA A 379 -21.08 -2.71 1.56
CA ALA A 379 -21.27 -4.16 1.57
C ALA A 379 -22.76 -4.53 1.38
N ILE A 380 -23.67 -3.88 2.10
CA ILE A 380 -25.12 -4.07 1.93
C ILE A 380 -25.59 -3.66 0.54
N ASN A 381 -25.04 -2.59 -0.05
CA ASN A 381 -25.40 -2.17 -1.40
C ASN A 381 -25.02 -3.22 -2.45
N ARG A 382 -23.82 -3.80 -2.33
CA ARG A 382 -23.38 -4.89 -3.21
C ARG A 382 -24.28 -6.11 -3.07
N PHE A 383 -24.64 -6.48 -1.84
CA PHE A 383 -25.62 -7.53 -1.58
C PHE A 383 -26.97 -7.24 -2.24
N ASP A 384 -27.48 -6.02 -2.10
CA ASP A 384 -28.72 -5.57 -2.72
C ASP A 384 -28.68 -5.67 -4.26
N ILE A 385 -27.55 -5.31 -4.88
CA ILE A 385 -27.35 -5.43 -6.33
C ILE A 385 -27.31 -6.90 -6.76
N ALA A 386 -26.52 -7.73 -6.08
CA ALA A 386 -26.32 -9.13 -6.44
C ALA A 386 -27.63 -9.94 -6.34
N ASN A 387 -28.44 -9.67 -5.31
CA ASN A 387 -29.66 -10.42 -5.03
C ASN A 387 -30.95 -9.73 -5.48
N GLY A 388 -30.86 -8.50 -6.00
CA GLY A 388 -32.02 -7.70 -6.36
C GLY A 388 -32.90 -7.31 -5.16
N THR A 389 -32.32 -7.25 -3.96
CA THR A 389 -33.00 -6.85 -2.73
C THR A 389 -32.96 -5.32 -2.55
N ARG A 390 -33.60 -4.83 -1.48
CA ARG A 390 -33.75 -3.39 -1.20
C ARG A 390 -33.53 -3.06 0.28
N VAL A 391 -32.62 -3.78 0.94
CA VAL A 391 -32.28 -3.66 2.36
C VAL A 391 -31.98 -2.21 2.73
N ILE A 392 -31.21 -1.50 1.91
CA ILE A 392 -30.88 -0.08 2.17
C ILE A 392 -32.15 0.77 2.35
N THR A 393 -33.10 0.64 1.44
CA THR A 393 -34.35 1.42 1.49
C THR A 393 -35.31 0.90 2.56
N GLU A 394 -35.34 -0.40 2.83
CA GLU A 394 -36.21 -1.01 3.85
C GLU A 394 -35.86 -0.52 5.25
N TYR A 395 -34.57 -0.36 5.54
CA TYR A 395 -34.06 0.12 6.83
C TYR A 395 -33.80 1.64 6.87
N GLY A 396 -34.10 2.37 5.79
CA GLY A 396 -33.92 3.83 5.72
C GLY A 396 -32.46 4.29 5.79
N LEU A 397 -31.52 3.45 5.34
CA LEU A 397 -30.09 3.73 5.37
C LEU A 397 -29.69 4.86 4.40
N ASP A 398 -30.50 5.14 3.38
CA ASP A 398 -30.33 6.26 2.48
C ASP A 398 -30.37 7.62 3.22
N THR A 399 -31.36 7.78 4.10
CA THR A 399 -31.56 8.98 4.90
C THR A 399 -30.48 9.10 5.98
N ILE A 400 -30.12 7.98 6.61
CA ILE A 400 -29.07 7.94 7.64
C ILE A 400 -27.71 8.27 7.01
N THR A 401 -27.38 7.70 5.85
CA THR A 401 -26.13 8.00 5.12
C THR A 401 -26.01 9.48 4.82
N PHE A 402 -27.08 10.11 4.34
CA PHE A 402 -27.08 11.55 4.08
C PHE A 402 -26.80 12.36 5.35
N GLN A 403 -27.43 12.00 6.48
CA GLN A 403 -27.23 12.68 7.76
C GLN A 403 -25.81 12.50 8.30
N VAL A 404 -25.26 11.29 8.23
CA VAL A 404 -23.88 11.00 8.64
C VAL A 404 -22.91 11.83 7.79
N LEU A 405 -23.05 11.81 6.47
CA LEU A 405 -22.21 12.59 5.56
C LEU A 405 -22.28 14.10 5.83
N GLU A 406 -23.47 14.65 6.09
CA GLU A 406 -23.63 16.06 6.43
C GLU A 406 -22.99 16.42 7.78
N ALA A 407 -23.04 15.51 8.75
CA ALA A 407 -22.43 15.70 10.06
C ALA A 407 -20.90 15.71 9.96
N VAL A 408 -20.32 14.71 9.28
CA VAL A 408 -18.87 14.60 9.16
C VAL A 408 -18.26 15.59 8.18
N GLY A 409 -19.01 16.05 7.16
CA GLY A 409 -18.56 17.10 6.22
C GLY A 409 -18.37 18.48 6.85
N LYS A 410 -18.72 18.66 8.14
CA LYS A 410 -18.48 19.88 8.93
C LYS A 410 -17.20 19.78 9.78
N LEU A 411 -16.53 18.63 9.75
CA LEU A 411 -15.33 18.34 10.52
C LEU A 411 -14.09 18.39 9.61
N ASP A 412 -12.93 18.63 10.21
CA ASP A 412 -11.64 18.47 9.54
C ASP A 412 -11.23 17.00 9.68
N ILE A 413 -11.61 16.19 8.69
CA ILE A 413 -11.39 14.73 8.67
C ILE A 413 -10.80 14.30 7.33
N ASP A 414 -10.31 13.06 7.30
CA ASP A 414 -9.73 12.47 6.10
C ASP A 414 -10.71 12.59 4.89
N PRO A 415 -10.29 13.22 3.77
CA PRO A 415 -11.08 13.30 2.54
C PRO A 415 -11.59 11.95 2.00
N MET A 416 -10.90 10.84 2.29
CA MET A 416 -11.32 9.50 1.92
C MET A 416 -12.64 9.09 2.58
N ILE A 417 -12.86 9.46 3.85
CA ILE A 417 -14.12 9.17 4.56
C ILE A 417 -15.28 9.91 3.88
N LEU A 418 -15.06 11.19 3.50
CA LEU A 418 -16.06 11.97 2.76
C LEU A 418 -16.29 11.40 1.36
N SER A 419 -15.24 10.98 0.67
CA SER A 419 -15.31 10.31 -0.63
C SER A 419 -16.18 9.06 -0.56
N ASN A 420 -15.96 8.20 0.44
CA ASN A 420 -16.75 6.98 0.67
C ASN A 420 -18.22 7.31 0.95
N GLY A 421 -18.52 8.34 1.73
CA GLY A 421 -19.90 8.76 1.96
C GLY A 421 -20.60 9.23 0.67
N TYR A 422 -19.91 9.99 -0.18
CA TYR A 422 -20.45 10.35 -1.49
C TYR A 422 -20.59 9.14 -2.43
N LEU A 423 -19.63 8.22 -2.43
CA LEU A 423 -19.71 6.96 -3.17
C LEU A 423 -20.95 6.16 -2.76
N VAL A 424 -21.21 6.01 -1.46
CA VAL A 424 -22.39 5.29 -0.95
C VAL A 424 -23.67 5.94 -1.47
N LEU A 425 -23.82 7.26 -1.36
CA LEU A 425 -25.00 7.95 -1.90
C LEU A 425 -25.13 7.76 -3.42
N GLY A 426 -24.01 7.81 -4.14
CA GLY A 426 -23.94 7.51 -5.57
C GLY A 426 -24.46 6.10 -5.89
N ASN A 427 -24.00 5.09 -5.16
CA ASN A 427 -24.41 3.69 -5.31
C ASN A 427 -25.92 3.49 -5.04
N ILE A 428 -26.46 4.17 -4.03
CA ILE A 428 -27.89 4.12 -3.73
C ILE A 428 -28.70 4.72 -4.89
N TYR A 429 -28.29 5.89 -5.40
CA TYR A 429 -28.95 6.51 -6.55
C TYR A 429 -28.80 5.73 -7.85
N LEU A 430 -27.73 4.96 -7.98
CA LEU A 430 -27.50 4.09 -9.13
C LEU A 430 -28.55 2.96 -9.17
N MET A 431 -28.87 2.35 -8.03
CA MET A 431 -29.94 1.36 -7.92
C MET A 431 -31.32 1.90 -8.30
N ASP A 432 -31.55 3.19 -8.05
CA ASP A 432 -32.79 3.90 -8.43
C ASP A 432 -32.78 4.43 -9.88
N GLY A 433 -31.67 4.27 -10.61
CA GLY A 433 -31.51 4.77 -11.99
C GLY A 433 -31.44 6.30 -12.08
N LEU A 434 -31.08 7.00 -11.01
CA LEU A 434 -31.00 8.46 -10.94
C LEU A 434 -29.63 8.98 -11.37
N TYR A 435 -29.26 8.77 -12.64
CA TYR A 435 -27.91 8.99 -13.17
C TYR A 435 -27.34 10.40 -12.96
N ASP A 436 -28.16 11.45 -12.97
CA ASP A 436 -27.70 12.83 -12.69
C ASP A 436 -27.15 12.96 -11.27
N LYS A 437 -27.83 12.32 -10.30
CA LYS A 437 -27.38 12.33 -8.91
C LYS A 437 -26.16 11.43 -8.70
N VAL A 438 -26.09 10.31 -9.41
CA VAL A 438 -24.89 9.44 -9.39
C VAL A 438 -23.69 10.27 -9.84
N TYR A 439 -23.77 10.93 -11.00
CA TYR A 439 -22.69 11.75 -11.55
C TYR A 439 -22.21 12.80 -10.54
N VAL A 440 -23.13 13.56 -9.92
CA VAL A 440 -22.76 14.61 -8.94
C VAL A 440 -22.04 14.05 -7.71
N ASN A 441 -22.46 12.89 -7.21
CA ASN A 441 -21.82 12.32 -6.02
C ASN A 441 -20.46 11.70 -6.35
N TYR A 442 -20.34 11.01 -7.49
CA TYR A 442 -19.06 10.46 -7.95
C TYR A 442 -18.04 11.53 -8.34
N ASP A 443 -18.49 12.67 -8.88
CA ASP A 443 -17.64 13.83 -9.16
C ASP A 443 -17.03 14.40 -7.86
N LYS A 444 -17.83 14.50 -6.79
CA LYS A 444 -17.34 14.91 -5.46
C LYS A 444 -16.37 13.87 -4.87
N ALA A 445 -16.72 12.59 -4.92
CA ALA A 445 -15.86 11.51 -4.43
C ALA A 445 -14.50 11.50 -5.14
N SER A 446 -14.51 11.53 -6.48
CA SER A 446 -13.28 11.55 -7.29
C SER A 446 -12.45 12.82 -7.09
N SER A 447 -13.08 13.98 -6.90
CA SER A 447 -12.35 15.22 -6.60
C SER A 447 -11.60 15.14 -5.27
N LEU A 448 -12.25 14.62 -4.23
CA LEU A 448 -11.63 14.44 -2.91
C LEU A 448 -10.44 13.49 -2.95
N VAL A 449 -10.57 12.35 -3.64
CA VAL A 449 -9.47 11.40 -3.83
C VAL A 449 -8.33 12.04 -4.62
N ALA A 450 -8.64 12.72 -5.73
CA ALA A 450 -7.64 13.35 -6.58
C ALA A 450 -6.83 14.45 -5.87
N GLU A 451 -7.49 15.26 -5.04
CA GLU A 451 -6.84 16.34 -4.30
C GLU A 451 -5.85 15.82 -3.25
N ARG A 452 -6.21 14.72 -2.56
CA ARG A 452 -5.42 14.20 -1.43
C ARG A 452 -4.40 13.16 -1.84
N TYR A 453 -4.77 12.23 -2.73
CA TYR A 453 -3.98 11.04 -3.08
C TYR A 453 -3.50 11.04 -4.53
N GLY A 454 -3.97 11.99 -5.34
CA GLY A 454 -3.70 12.02 -6.77
C GLY A 454 -4.65 11.14 -7.58
N LYS A 455 -4.40 11.05 -8.89
CA LYS A 455 -5.24 10.31 -9.84
C LYS A 455 -4.82 8.85 -9.92
N ASP A 456 -5.28 8.06 -8.96
CA ASP A 456 -4.97 6.64 -8.78
C ASP A 456 -6.07 5.72 -9.35
N PHE A 457 -6.02 4.44 -8.97
CA PHE A 457 -7.02 3.45 -9.40
C PHE A 457 -8.44 3.76 -8.91
N LEU A 458 -8.58 4.30 -7.69
CA LEU A 458 -9.88 4.64 -7.12
C LEU A 458 -10.51 5.81 -7.89
N TYR A 459 -9.71 6.82 -8.21
CA TYR A 459 -10.13 7.93 -9.09
C TYR A 459 -10.64 7.44 -10.45
N ILE A 460 -9.89 6.53 -11.10
CA ILE A 460 -10.29 5.93 -12.39
C ILE A 460 -11.62 5.21 -12.27
N THR A 461 -11.82 4.44 -11.19
CA THR A 461 -13.04 3.67 -10.95
C THR A 461 -14.25 4.58 -10.80
N TYR A 462 -14.12 5.68 -10.06
CA TYR A 462 -15.21 6.66 -9.91
C TYR A 462 -15.55 7.35 -11.23
N ARG A 463 -14.52 7.77 -11.97
CA ARG A 463 -14.67 8.38 -13.30
C ARG A 463 -15.31 7.40 -14.30
N ASN A 464 -15.01 6.11 -14.18
CA ASN A 464 -15.61 5.06 -15.01
C ASN A 464 -17.14 5.01 -14.81
N THR A 465 -17.62 5.05 -13.56
CA THR A 465 -19.07 5.14 -13.26
C THR A 465 -19.69 6.46 -13.76
N MET A 466 -18.94 7.56 -13.77
CA MET A 466 -19.41 8.82 -14.36
C MET A 466 -19.57 8.71 -15.89
N ALA A 467 -18.67 8.00 -16.59
CA ALA A 467 -18.77 7.77 -18.03
C ALA A 467 -20.02 6.95 -18.38
N ILE A 468 -20.28 5.90 -17.61
CA ILE A 468 -21.51 5.10 -17.65
C ILE A 468 -22.74 6.01 -17.50
N CYS A 469 -22.77 6.88 -16.49
CA CYS A 469 -23.88 7.80 -16.27
C CYS A 469 -24.07 8.79 -17.43
N ALA A 470 -22.97 9.34 -17.97
CA ALA A 470 -22.99 10.23 -19.11
C ALA A 470 -23.59 9.53 -20.35
N GLU A 471 -23.20 8.27 -20.61
CA GLU A 471 -23.77 7.48 -21.71
C GLU A 471 -25.29 7.26 -21.51
N LYS A 472 -25.74 6.90 -20.30
CA LYS A 472 -27.19 6.73 -20.00
C LYS A 472 -28.00 8.01 -20.12
N GLN A 473 -27.37 9.16 -19.89
CA GLN A 473 -27.99 10.47 -20.08
C GLN A 473 -27.96 10.95 -21.54
N GLY A 474 -27.48 10.14 -22.48
CA GLY A 474 -27.39 10.50 -23.89
C GLY A 474 -26.25 11.47 -24.22
N GLN A 475 -25.16 11.43 -23.43
CA GLN A 475 -23.95 12.25 -23.61
C GLN A 475 -22.72 11.38 -23.96
N PRO A 476 -22.72 10.67 -25.10
CA PRO A 476 -21.67 9.72 -25.44
C PRO A 476 -20.30 10.37 -25.71
N GLU A 477 -20.25 11.63 -26.14
CA GLU A 477 -18.98 12.36 -26.32
C GLU A 477 -18.28 12.61 -24.98
N LEU A 478 -19.05 12.95 -23.93
CA LEU A 478 -18.53 13.11 -22.58
C LEU A 478 -18.03 11.76 -22.03
N ALA A 479 -18.79 10.68 -22.25
CA ALA A 479 -18.38 9.33 -21.86
C ALA A 479 -17.07 8.93 -22.55
N LYS A 480 -16.96 9.14 -23.87
CA LYS A 480 -15.73 8.91 -24.65
C LYS A 480 -14.53 9.63 -24.03
N SER A 481 -14.63 10.93 -23.80
CA SER A 481 -13.53 11.72 -23.23
C SER A 481 -13.09 11.19 -21.85
N ILE A 482 -14.03 10.76 -21.01
CA ILE A 482 -13.69 10.19 -19.69
C ILE A 482 -12.98 8.83 -19.84
N TYR A 483 -13.42 7.99 -20.77
CA TYR A 483 -12.78 6.70 -21.04
C TYR A 483 -11.35 6.85 -21.57
N GLU A 484 -11.11 7.80 -22.47
CA GLU A 484 -9.76 8.11 -22.99
C GLU A 484 -8.83 8.62 -21.88
N ASP A 485 -9.30 9.54 -21.03
CA ASP A 485 -8.56 10.00 -19.85
C ASP A 485 -8.20 8.83 -18.91
N ASN A 486 -9.17 7.96 -18.65
CA ASN A 486 -9.00 6.79 -17.78
C ASN A 486 -7.99 5.81 -18.35
N PHE A 487 -8.01 5.56 -19.67
CA PHE A 487 -7.05 4.68 -20.33
C PHE A 487 -5.61 5.20 -20.17
N GLN A 488 -5.36 6.49 -20.39
CA GLN A 488 -4.03 7.11 -20.20
C GLN A 488 -3.55 7.08 -18.73
N LEU A 489 -4.48 7.11 -17.77
CA LEU A 489 -4.14 6.96 -16.36
C LEU A 489 -3.79 5.50 -16.04
N THR A 490 -4.59 4.55 -16.53
CA THR A 490 -4.33 3.10 -16.39
C THR A 490 -2.98 2.72 -16.95
N GLU A 491 -2.65 3.16 -18.17
CA GLU A 491 -1.35 2.89 -18.80
C GLU A 491 -0.18 3.34 -17.91
N ARG A 492 -0.24 4.57 -17.37
CA ARG A 492 0.77 5.09 -16.45
C ARG A 492 0.88 4.28 -15.15
N ILE A 493 -0.26 3.85 -14.58
CA ILE A 493 -0.27 3.03 -13.36
C ILE A 493 0.40 1.68 -13.61
N ILE A 494 0.10 1.05 -14.75
CA ILE A 494 0.69 -0.24 -15.14
C ILE A 494 2.19 -0.08 -15.39
N GLN A 495 2.62 0.90 -16.18
CA GLN A 495 4.05 1.15 -16.46
C GLN A 495 4.88 1.37 -15.19
N ASN A 496 4.33 2.08 -14.19
CA ASN A 496 5.06 2.41 -12.96
C ASN A 496 5.16 1.26 -11.96
N ASN A 497 4.19 0.33 -11.95
CA ASN A 497 4.06 -0.66 -10.87
C ASN A 497 4.14 -2.11 -11.35
N PHE A 498 3.60 -2.43 -12.53
CA PHE A 498 3.35 -3.81 -12.96
C PHE A 498 4.64 -4.65 -13.10
N ALA A 499 5.72 -4.04 -13.59
CA ALA A 499 6.98 -4.73 -13.85
C ALA A 499 7.67 -5.30 -12.61
N TYR A 500 7.24 -4.91 -11.41
CA TYR A 500 7.95 -5.21 -10.15
C TYR A 500 7.11 -6.02 -9.16
N LEU A 501 5.82 -6.22 -9.45
CA LEU A 501 4.96 -7.08 -8.67
C LEU A 501 5.29 -8.57 -8.93
N PRO A 502 5.15 -9.48 -7.96
CA PRO A 502 5.14 -10.93 -8.23
C PRO A 502 4.04 -11.33 -9.23
N GLU A 503 4.18 -12.49 -9.89
CA GLU A 503 3.22 -12.95 -10.92
C GLU A 503 1.75 -12.92 -10.43
N GLN A 504 1.51 -13.35 -9.19
CA GLN A 504 0.17 -13.37 -8.60
C GLN A 504 -0.39 -11.96 -8.39
N ALA A 505 0.42 -11.04 -7.85
CA ALA A 505 0.02 -9.65 -7.64
C ALA A 505 -0.21 -8.91 -8.98
N GLN A 506 0.57 -9.23 -10.02
CA GLN A 506 0.31 -8.75 -11.37
C GLN A 506 -1.05 -9.25 -11.87
N ALA A 507 -1.33 -10.55 -11.76
CA ALA A 507 -2.61 -11.11 -12.18
C ALA A 507 -3.79 -10.47 -11.44
N GLN A 508 -3.67 -10.27 -10.13
CA GLN A 508 -4.71 -9.62 -9.33
C GLN A 508 -4.93 -8.16 -9.73
N LEU A 509 -3.87 -7.41 -10.03
CA LEU A 509 -4.00 -6.04 -10.54
C LEU A 509 -4.79 -6.00 -11.85
N ILE A 510 -4.54 -6.94 -12.77
CA ILE A 510 -5.32 -7.05 -14.03
C ILE A 510 -6.79 -7.37 -13.72
N GLN A 511 -7.06 -8.28 -12.78
CA GLN A 511 -8.42 -8.63 -12.38
C GLN A 511 -9.16 -7.45 -11.75
N ASN A 512 -8.51 -6.71 -10.84
CA ASN A 512 -9.08 -5.52 -10.20
C ASN A 512 -9.47 -4.46 -11.25
N MET A 513 -8.70 -4.33 -12.33
CA MET A 513 -9.03 -3.44 -13.45
C MET A 513 -10.17 -3.95 -14.34
N GLY A 514 -10.66 -5.18 -14.14
CA GLY A 514 -11.68 -5.83 -14.98
C GLY A 514 -12.91 -4.96 -15.23
N PHE A 515 -13.45 -4.32 -14.18
CA PHE A 515 -14.60 -3.42 -14.32
C PHE A 515 -14.32 -2.25 -15.28
N VAL A 516 -13.19 -1.57 -15.12
CA VAL A 516 -12.79 -0.43 -15.96
C VAL A 516 -12.61 -0.88 -17.41
N ARG A 517 -11.92 -2.02 -17.60
CA ARG A 517 -11.63 -2.61 -18.91
C ARG A 517 -12.90 -3.02 -19.64
N THR A 518 -13.80 -3.73 -18.97
CA THR A 518 -15.10 -4.16 -19.51
C THR A 518 -15.96 -2.97 -19.93
N CYS A 519 -15.99 -1.91 -19.15
CA CYS A 519 -16.75 -0.70 -19.47
C CYS A 519 -16.19 0.01 -20.70
N PHE A 520 -14.87 0.17 -20.78
CA PHE A 520 -14.20 0.76 -21.93
C PHE A 520 -14.43 -0.05 -23.22
N ALA A 521 -14.26 -1.37 -23.14
CA ALA A 521 -14.47 -2.27 -24.26
C ALA A 521 -15.93 -2.27 -24.73
N SER A 522 -16.88 -2.36 -23.79
CA SER A 522 -18.32 -2.33 -24.07
C SER A 522 -18.76 -1.02 -24.72
N PHE A 523 -18.28 0.13 -24.23
CA PHE A 523 -18.55 1.43 -24.83
C PHE A 523 -17.99 1.49 -26.26
N THR A 524 -16.72 1.11 -26.43
CA THR A 524 -16.05 1.14 -27.73
C THR A 524 -16.76 0.26 -28.76
N MET A 525 -17.21 -0.93 -28.37
CA MET A 525 -18.01 -1.80 -29.23
C MET A 525 -19.33 -1.14 -29.67
N ARG A 526 -20.08 -0.56 -28.73
CA ARG A 526 -21.39 0.07 -29.02
C ARG A 526 -21.27 1.28 -29.95
N TYR A 527 -20.17 2.02 -29.86
CA TYR A 527 -19.93 3.23 -30.64
C TYR A 527 -18.85 3.07 -31.71
N ALA A 528 -18.46 1.85 -32.08
CA ALA A 528 -17.38 1.62 -33.05
C ALA A 528 -17.61 2.33 -34.39
N GLU A 529 -18.86 2.47 -34.84
CA GLU A 529 -19.19 3.21 -36.07
C GLU A 529 -19.11 4.74 -35.90
N VAL A 530 -19.35 5.25 -34.68
CA VAL A 530 -19.40 6.69 -34.36
C VAL A 530 -18.01 7.22 -33.99
N TYR A 531 -17.25 6.44 -33.22
CA TYR A 531 -15.92 6.77 -32.72
C TYR A 531 -14.91 5.69 -33.12
N PRO A 532 -14.67 5.50 -34.42
CA PRO A 532 -13.89 4.37 -34.89
C PRO A 532 -12.40 4.44 -34.49
N ASP A 533 -11.89 5.61 -34.13
CA ASP A 533 -10.51 5.77 -33.63
C ASP A 533 -10.30 5.10 -32.26
N MET A 534 -11.38 4.88 -31.49
CA MET A 534 -11.30 4.14 -30.23
C MET A 534 -10.96 2.66 -30.42
N LEU A 535 -11.11 2.11 -31.63
CA LEU A 535 -10.70 0.73 -31.92
C LEU A 535 -9.18 0.52 -31.80
N ALA A 536 -8.39 1.56 -32.12
CA ALA A 536 -6.94 1.52 -31.89
C ALA A 536 -6.63 1.49 -30.39
N ALA A 537 -7.27 2.37 -29.60
CA ALA A 537 -7.11 2.39 -28.15
C ALA A 537 -7.57 1.08 -27.48
N LEU A 538 -8.63 0.43 -27.98
CA LEU A 538 -9.06 -0.90 -27.50
C LEU A 538 -8.04 -2.00 -27.83
N SER A 539 -7.36 -1.91 -28.98
CA SER A 539 -6.27 -2.83 -29.31
C SER A 539 -5.06 -2.62 -28.40
N GLU A 540 -4.70 -1.36 -28.14
CA GLU A 540 -3.62 -1.00 -27.22
C GLU A 540 -3.91 -1.47 -25.78
N GLU A 541 -5.13 -1.27 -25.30
CA GLU A 541 -5.60 -1.79 -24.02
C GLU A 541 -5.47 -3.31 -23.97
N ALA A 542 -5.91 -4.02 -25.01
CA ALA A 542 -5.78 -5.47 -25.05
C ALA A 542 -4.31 -5.90 -25.00
N LEU A 543 -3.40 -5.23 -25.71
CA LEU A 543 -1.96 -5.51 -25.69
C LEU A 543 -1.33 -5.24 -24.32
N LEU A 544 -1.77 -4.16 -23.65
CA LEU A 544 -1.26 -3.79 -22.34
C LEU A 544 -1.43 -4.95 -21.34
N PHE A 545 -2.55 -5.68 -21.40
CA PHE A 545 -2.88 -6.73 -20.44
C PHE A 545 -2.67 -8.16 -20.93
N GLN A 546 -2.95 -8.46 -22.20
CA GLN A 546 -2.77 -9.82 -22.75
C GLN A 546 -1.29 -10.18 -22.77
N GLY A 547 -0.94 -11.31 -22.15
CA GLY A 547 0.45 -11.76 -22.07
C GLY A 547 1.36 -10.93 -21.16
N ALA A 548 0.84 -9.90 -20.47
CA ALA A 548 1.64 -8.97 -19.66
C ALA A 548 2.43 -9.68 -18.55
N VAL A 549 1.77 -10.59 -17.81
CA VAL A 549 2.42 -11.36 -16.74
C VAL A 549 3.58 -12.19 -17.29
N LEU A 550 3.35 -12.88 -18.40
CA LEU A 550 4.35 -13.71 -19.06
C LEU A 550 5.52 -12.89 -19.60
N ARG A 551 5.24 -11.75 -20.25
CA ARG A 551 6.25 -10.81 -20.74
C ARG A 551 7.16 -10.38 -19.60
N ASN A 552 6.58 -9.97 -18.48
CA ASN A 552 7.36 -9.46 -17.37
C ASN A 552 8.21 -10.54 -16.71
N ALA A 553 7.63 -11.71 -16.41
CA ALA A 553 8.37 -12.84 -15.85
C ALA A 553 9.54 -13.27 -16.77
N SER A 554 9.30 -13.32 -18.09
CA SER A 554 10.33 -13.63 -19.09
C SER A 554 11.42 -12.56 -19.14
N GLY A 555 11.04 -11.27 -19.09
CA GLY A 555 11.96 -10.14 -19.09
C GLY A 555 12.83 -10.08 -17.84
N ILE A 556 12.27 -10.33 -16.66
CA ILE A 556 13.01 -10.43 -15.40
C ILE A 556 14.00 -11.58 -15.46
N ARG A 557 13.54 -12.79 -15.83
CA ARG A 557 14.38 -13.97 -15.96
C ARG A 557 15.55 -13.73 -16.92
N ASN A 558 15.30 -13.14 -18.09
CA ASN A 558 16.34 -12.85 -19.07
C ASN A 558 17.36 -11.83 -18.52
N ARG A 559 16.91 -10.79 -17.80
CA ARG A 559 17.82 -9.82 -17.16
C ARG A 559 18.71 -10.46 -16.11
N LEU A 560 18.17 -11.34 -15.25
CA LEU A 560 18.95 -12.04 -14.23
C LEU A 560 19.98 -13.00 -14.86
N LEU A 561 19.58 -13.77 -15.87
CA LEU A 561 20.47 -14.71 -16.55
C LEU A 561 21.56 -14.04 -17.40
N THR A 562 21.31 -12.83 -17.91
CA THR A 562 22.28 -12.06 -18.71
C THR A 562 23.13 -11.09 -17.88
N GLY A 563 22.74 -10.81 -16.63
CA GLY A 563 23.41 -9.87 -15.72
C GLY A 563 24.78 -10.32 -15.19
N GLY A 564 25.12 -11.61 -15.31
CA GLY A 564 26.45 -12.14 -15.04
C GLY A 564 26.82 -12.38 -13.56
N ASP A 565 25.90 -12.16 -12.61
CA ASP A 565 26.08 -12.51 -11.19
C ASP A 565 25.69 -13.98 -10.96
N PRO A 566 26.60 -14.85 -10.47
CA PRO A 566 26.28 -16.24 -10.15
C PRO A 566 25.15 -16.40 -9.13
N GLN A 567 24.94 -15.44 -8.22
CA GLN A 567 23.86 -15.49 -7.23
C GLN A 567 22.48 -15.30 -7.88
N ASP A 568 22.39 -14.45 -8.90
CA ASP A 568 21.13 -14.21 -9.63
C ASP A 568 20.68 -15.46 -10.40
N ALA A 569 21.63 -16.23 -10.96
CA ALA A 569 21.33 -17.50 -11.62
C ALA A 569 20.82 -18.58 -10.63
N GLU A 570 21.41 -18.65 -9.44
CA GLU A 570 20.98 -19.59 -8.38
C GLU A 570 19.56 -19.26 -7.87
N LEU A 571 19.22 -17.96 -7.74
CA LEU A 571 17.88 -17.51 -7.38
C LEU A 571 16.83 -17.96 -8.41
N VAL A 572 17.11 -17.76 -9.71
CA VAL A 572 16.22 -18.19 -10.80
C VAL A 572 16.04 -19.71 -10.83
N ASP A 573 17.12 -20.47 -10.65
CA ASP A 573 17.07 -21.93 -10.64
C ASP A 573 16.26 -22.46 -9.44
N ASN A 574 16.43 -21.85 -8.26
CA ASN A 574 15.66 -22.21 -7.06
C ASN A 574 14.18 -21.89 -7.24
N TRP A 575 13.85 -20.71 -7.78
CA TRP A 575 12.47 -20.31 -8.09
C TRP A 575 11.80 -21.29 -9.06
N LEU A 576 12.46 -21.61 -10.19
CA LEU A 576 11.96 -22.58 -11.16
C LEU A 576 11.76 -23.97 -10.54
N ARG A 577 12.69 -24.41 -9.69
CA ARG A 577 12.59 -25.70 -9.01
C ARG A 577 11.39 -25.74 -8.07
N MET A 578 11.14 -24.67 -7.32
CA MET A 578 9.99 -24.58 -6.41
C MET A 578 8.67 -24.64 -7.18
N LYS A 579 8.51 -23.84 -8.24
CA LYS A 579 7.31 -23.90 -9.11
C LYS A 579 7.11 -25.30 -9.72
N GLN A 580 8.18 -25.97 -10.15
CA GLN A 580 8.11 -27.34 -10.68
C GLN A 580 7.69 -28.36 -9.60
N GLN A 581 8.22 -28.22 -8.38
CA GLN A 581 7.83 -29.09 -7.26
C GLN A 581 6.37 -28.85 -6.87
N ALA A 582 5.94 -27.59 -6.77
CA ALA A 582 4.56 -27.22 -6.48
C ALA A 582 3.60 -27.85 -7.51
N ALA A 583 3.88 -27.67 -8.79
CA ALA A 583 3.10 -28.28 -9.87
C ALA A 583 3.05 -29.82 -9.78
N ALA A 584 4.15 -30.47 -9.39
CA ALA A 584 4.21 -31.92 -9.25
C ALA A 584 3.40 -32.46 -8.06
N VAL A 585 3.29 -31.69 -6.96
CA VAL A 585 2.56 -32.12 -5.76
C VAL A 585 1.14 -31.55 -5.68
N ARG A 586 0.78 -30.55 -6.49
CA ARG A 586 -0.52 -29.84 -6.51
C ARG A 586 -1.74 -30.72 -6.23
N PHE A 587 -1.82 -31.87 -6.90
CA PHE A 587 -2.97 -32.76 -6.80
C PHE A 587 -2.87 -33.82 -5.70
N SER A 588 -1.65 -34.19 -5.31
CA SER A 588 -1.43 -35.22 -4.29
C SER A 588 -1.32 -34.66 -2.87
N ASN A 589 -0.86 -33.41 -2.75
CA ASN A 589 -0.69 -32.68 -1.52
C ASN A 589 -0.84 -31.16 -1.76
N PRO A 590 -2.09 -30.66 -1.84
CA PRO A 590 -2.37 -29.24 -2.10
C PRO A 590 -1.67 -28.29 -1.12
N ASP A 591 -1.72 -28.57 0.19
CA ASP A 591 -1.09 -27.74 1.22
C ASP A 591 0.42 -27.56 0.99
N GLN A 592 1.10 -28.64 0.57
CA GLN A 592 2.52 -28.57 0.25
C GLN A 592 2.78 -27.80 -1.05
N ALA A 593 1.88 -27.92 -2.03
CA ALA A 593 1.98 -27.16 -3.26
C ALA A 593 1.82 -25.67 -2.99
N ASP A 594 0.82 -25.28 -2.20
CA ASP A 594 0.56 -23.90 -1.84
C ASP A 594 1.70 -23.33 -1.00
N ALA A 595 2.30 -24.12 -0.10
CA ALA A 595 3.50 -23.72 0.63
C ALA A 595 4.72 -23.51 -0.28
N LEU A 596 4.88 -24.33 -1.33
CA LEU A 596 5.95 -24.18 -2.32
C LEU A 596 5.71 -23.00 -3.26
N ASP A 597 4.47 -22.76 -3.68
CA ASP A 597 4.07 -21.59 -4.47
C ASP A 597 4.34 -20.32 -3.66
N LYS A 598 3.97 -20.29 -2.37
CA LYS A 598 4.30 -19.17 -1.47
C LYS A 598 5.81 -18.92 -1.35
N GLN A 599 6.60 -19.98 -1.18
CA GLN A 599 8.05 -19.84 -1.13
C GLN A 599 8.64 -19.35 -2.46
N ALA A 600 8.08 -19.77 -3.59
CA ALA A 600 8.47 -19.30 -4.90
C ALA A 600 8.12 -17.81 -5.07
N GLU A 601 6.94 -17.38 -4.62
CA GLU A 601 6.50 -15.99 -4.63
C GLU A 601 7.37 -15.09 -3.75
N ASP A 602 7.70 -15.54 -2.53
CA ASP A 602 8.63 -14.83 -1.64
C ASP A 602 10.01 -14.64 -2.29
N LEU A 603 10.47 -15.65 -3.03
CA LEU A 603 11.73 -15.58 -3.75
C LEU A 603 11.65 -14.62 -4.95
N GLU A 604 10.55 -14.69 -5.70
CA GLU A 604 10.25 -13.79 -6.82
C GLU A 604 10.19 -12.33 -6.41
N LYS A 605 9.47 -12.06 -5.32
CA LYS A 605 9.39 -10.76 -4.67
C LYS A 605 10.79 -10.21 -4.37
N LYS A 606 11.64 -11.00 -3.71
CA LYS A 606 13.00 -10.57 -3.32
C LYS A 606 13.86 -10.17 -4.52
N PHE A 607 13.85 -10.94 -5.61
CA PHE A 607 14.67 -10.58 -6.78
C PHE A 607 14.03 -9.47 -7.64
N SER A 608 12.70 -9.40 -7.73
CA SER A 608 11.99 -8.36 -8.48
C SER A 608 12.24 -6.98 -7.88
N LEU A 609 12.23 -6.89 -6.53
CA LEU A 609 12.66 -5.71 -5.78
C LEU A 609 14.15 -5.37 -5.99
N GLY A 610 15.01 -6.39 -6.05
CA GLY A 610 16.43 -6.23 -6.35
C GLY A 610 16.69 -5.60 -7.72
N ILE A 611 15.88 -5.94 -8.73
CA ILE A 611 15.97 -5.38 -10.08
C ILE A 611 15.46 -3.94 -10.15
N LYS A 612 14.39 -3.59 -9.40
CA LYS A 612 13.89 -2.21 -9.30
C LYS A 612 14.99 -1.23 -8.90
N ARG A 613 15.87 -1.62 -7.98
CA ARG A 613 17.01 -0.81 -7.52
C ARG A 613 18.12 -0.62 -8.58
N LYS A 614 18.08 -1.37 -9.70
CA LYS A 614 19.16 -1.46 -10.69
C LYS A 614 18.77 -1.02 -12.11
N SER A 615 17.49 -0.78 -12.43
CA SER A 615 17.06 -0.46 -13.81
C SER A 615 15.89 0.52 -13.88
N SER A 616 15.91 1.38 -14.90
CA SER A 616 14.84 2.31 -15.27
C SER A 616 13.85 1.68 -16.26
N GLU A 617 12.57 2.07 -16.14
CA GLU A 617 11.40 1.98 -17.04
C GLU A 617 11.43 1.00 -18.23
N GLN A 618 10.41 0.14 -18.32
CA GLN A 618 10.09 -0.63 -19.52
C GLN A 618 9.36 0.27 -20.53
N GLU A 619 9.74 0.20 -21.81
CA GLU A 619 9.02 0.88 -22.89
C GLU A 619 7.63 0.27 -23.12
N ALA A 620 6.64 1.12 -23.35
CA ALA A 620 5.26 0.73 -23.66
C ALA A 620 5.16 0.10 -25.05
N LEU A 621 4.31 -0.91 -25.20
CA LEU A 621 3.98 -1.50 -26.50
C LEU A 621 2.79 -0.74 -27.12
N HIS A 622 2.99 -0.09 -28.27
CA HIS A 622 1.91 0.55 -28.99
C HIS A 622 1.39 -0.32 -30.14
N TRP A 623 0.09 -0.24 -30.46
CA TRP A 623 -0.48 -0.94 -31.60
C TRP A 623 0.21 -0.55 -32.92
N SER A 624 0.62 0.71 -33.04
CA SER A 624 1.39 1.19 -34.18
C SER A 624 2.70 0.43 -34.38
N ASP A 625 3.32 -0.05 -33.31
CA ASP A 625 4.58 -0.80 -33.39
C ASP A 625 4.33 -2.17 -34.04
N LEU A 626 3.25 -2.85 -33.66
CA LEU A 626 2.80 -4.07 -34.35
C LEU A 626 2.58 -3.83 -35.82
N GLN A 627 1.82 -2.78 -36.17
CA GLN A 627 1.53 -2.50 -37.58
C GLN A 627 2.80 -2.20 -38.40
N ASN A 628 3.73 -1.41 -37.84
CA ASN A 628 4.94 -0.96 -38.52
C ASN A 628 5.95 -2.10 -38.73
N GLU A 629 5.98 -3.09 -37.83
CA GLU A 629 6.88 -4.24 -37.91
C GLU A 629 6.32 -5.41 -38.73
N MET A 630 5.04 -5.36 -39.12
CA MET A 630 4.38 -6.44 -39.86
C MET A 630 4.85 -6.59 -41.31
N LEU A 631 5.15 -7.83 -41.70
CA LEU A 631 5.40 -8.22 -43.08
C LEU A 631 4.12 -8.14 -43.93
N ALA A 632 4.26 -7.94 -45.25
CA ALA A 632 3.12 -8.00 -46.16
C ALA A 632 2.52 -9.42 -46.18
N GLY A 633 1.18 -9.51 -46.22
CA GLY A 633 0.46 -10.80 -46.20
C GLY A 633 0.32 -11.44 -44.82
N THR A 634 0.67 -10.73 -43.74
CA THR A 634 0.42 -11.18 -42.37
C THR A 634 -0.79 -10.47 -41.76
N ALA A 635 -1.50 -11.18 -40.88
CA ALA A 635 -2.53 -10.61 -40.02
C ALA A 635 -2.30 -10.98 -38.55
N VAL A 636 -2.63 -10.08 -37.65
CA VAL A 636 -2.73 -10.34 -36.21
C VAL A 636 -4.21 -10.34 -35.83
N VAL A 637 -4.68 -11.42 -35.22
CA VAL A 637 -6.05 -11.57 -34.71
C VAL A 637 -5.99 -11.60 -33.19
N GLN A 638 -6.40 -10.50 -32.56
CA GLN A 638 -6.52 -10.41 -31.11
C GLN A 638 -7.94 -10.76 -30.70
N PHE A 639 -8.12 -11.88 -30.00
CA PHE A 639 -9.42 -12.23 -29.47
C PHE A 639 -9.70 -11.46 -28.17
N LEU A 640 -10.93 -10.96 -28.03
CA LEU A 640 -11.41 -10.26 -26.84
C LEU A 640 -12.60 -11.02 -26.27
N ARG A 641 -12.63 -11.18 -24.95
CA ARG A 641 -13.80 -11.63 -24.19
C ARG A 641 -14.31 -10.42 -23.41
N ILE A 642 -15.49 -9.94 -23.74
CA ILE A 642 -16.06 -8.71 -23.19
C ILE A 642 -17.31 -9.09 -22.40
N GLU A 643 -17.27 -8.88 -21.10
CA GLU A 643 -18.42 -9.15 -20.22
C GLU A 643 -19.56 -8.16 -20.49
N SER A 644 -20.80 -8.59 -20.28
CA SER A 644 -21.95 -7.85 -20.80
C SER A 644 -22.14 -6.47 -20.14
N ASP A 645 -22.53 -5.53 -21.00
CA ASP A 645 -23.16 -4.22 -20.78
C ASP A 645 -22.36 -3.12 -20.06
N GLY A 646 -21.43 -3.42 -19.16
CA GLY A 646 -20.67 -2.38 -18.42
C GLY A 646 -21.56 -1.44 -17.59
N TYR A 647 -22.83 -1.79 -17.38
CA TYR A 647 -23.86 -1.03 -16.68
C TYR A 647 -24.39 -1.78 -15.47
N PHE A 648 -23.53 -2.57 -14.81
CA PHE A 648 -23.87 -3.34 -13.63
C PHE A 648 -24.92 -4.44 -13.88
N ARG A 649 -25.12 -4.90 -15.12
CA ARG A 649 -25.94 -6.09 -15.39
C ARG A 649 -25.07 -7.27 -15.77
N THR A 650 -25.43 -8.42 -15.23
CA THR A 650 -24.86 -9.70 -15.65
C THR A 650 -25.57 -10.18 -16.91
N GLY A 651 -24.78 -10.61 -17.88
CA GLY A 651 -25.22 -11.22 -19.13
C GLY A 651 -24.04 -12.01 -19.72
N PRO A 652 -24.29 -12.88 -20.71
CA PRO A 652 -23.23 -13.72 -21.25
C PRO A 652 -22.14 -12.86 -21.89
N ALA A 653 -20.88 -13.22 -21.65
CA ALA A 653 -19.75 -12.54 -22.26
C ALA A 653 -19.80 -12.69 -23.79
N GLN A 654 -19.34 -11.67 -24.51
CA GLN A 654 -19.28 -11.65 -25.95
C GLN A 654 -17.83 -11.82 -26.42
N TYR A 655 -17.61 -12.76 -27.33
CA TYR A 655 -16.35 -12.95 -28.02
C TYR A 655 -16.28 -12.07 -29.26
N CYS A 656 -15.19 -11.32 -29.37
CA CYS A 656 -14.86 -10.49 -30.52
C CYS A 656 -13.42 -10.73 -30.98
N ALA A 657 -13.10 -10.25 -32.16
CA ALA A 657 -11.74 -10.20 -32.68
C ALA A 657 -11.41 -8.79 -33.19
N LEU A 658 -10.22 -8.31 -32.85
CA LEU A 658 -9.59 -7.17 -33.52
C LEU A 658 -8.58 -7.70 -34.52
N VAL A 659 -8.80 -7.39 -35.80
CA VAL A 659 -7.93 -7.81 -36.91
C VAL A 659 -7.05 -6.64 -37.33
N THR A 660 -5.73 -6.86 -37.25
CA THR A 660 -4.71 -5.91 -37.72
C THR A 660 -3.98 -6.49 -38.94
N ARG A 661 -3.77 -5.66 -39.96
CA ARG A 661 -3.03 -5.98 -41.19
C ARG A 661 -2.17 -4.80 -41.61
N SER A 662 -1.12 -5.08 -42.38
CA SER A 662 -0.29 -4.04 -43.01
C SER A 662 -1.15 -3.10 -43.86
N GLY A 663 -1.06 -1.79 -43.60
CA GLY A 663 -1.75 -0.75 -44.36
C GLY A 663 -3.17 -0.38 -43.91
N LEU A 664 -3.71 -0.99 -42.84
CA LEU A 664 -4.97 -0.53 -42.23
C LEU A 664 -4.77 0.74 -41.39
N GLU A 665 -5.62 1.76 -41.49
CA GLU A 665 -5.48 2.95 -40.64
C GLU A 665 -5.82 2.68 -39.15
N ARG A 666 -6.51 1.56 -38.87
CA ARG A 666 -6.93 1.11 -37.54
C ARG A 666 -7.33 -0.37 -37.56
N PRO A 667 -7.44 -1.05 -36.39
CA PRO A 667 -7.98 -2.41 -36.30
C PRO A 667 -9.42 -2.53 -36.79
N GLU A 668 -9.76 -3.68 -37.38
CA GLU A 668 -11.15 -4.04 -37.71
C GLU A 668 -11.75 -4.87 -36.56
N LEU A 669 -12.86 -4.40 -35.97
CA LEU A 669 -13.60 -5.13 -34.92
C LEU A 669 -14.64 -6.06 -35.54
N ILE A 670 -14.60 -7.33 -35.15
CA ILE A 670 -15.48 -8.38 -35.65
C ILE A 670 -16.11 -9.10 -34.46
N THR A 671 -17.43 -9.08 -34.37
CA THR A 671 -18.19 -9.85 -33.37
C THR A 671 -18.28 -11.32 -33.80
N LEU A 672 -18.04 -12.25 -32.87
CA LEU A 672 -18.02 -13.69 -33.14
C LEU A 672 -19.27 -14.37 -32.60
N CYS A 673 -19.31 -14.62 -31.28
CA CYS A 673 -20.38 -15.34 -30.61
C CYS A 673 -20.51 -14.90 -29.14
N ASP A 674 -21.61 -15.30 -28.49
CA ASP A 674 -21.72 -15.26 -27.03
C ASP A 674 -21.14 -16.51 -26.37
N GLU A 675 -20.69 -16.33 -25.14
CA GLU A 675 -20.05 -17.36 -24.33
C GLU A 675 -20.98 -18.52 -23.99
N GLU A 676 -22.27 -18.26 -23.76
CA GLU A 676 -23.25 -19.29 -23.42
C GLU A 676 -23.46 -20.26 -24.59
N GLN A 677 -23.62 -19.74 -25.80
CA GLN A 677 -23.68 -20.56 -27.02
C GLN A 677 -22.39 -21.36 -27.23
N LEU A 678 -21.22 -20.74 -27.04
CA LEU A 678 -19.94 -21.42 -27.20
C LEU A 678 -19.76 -22.53 -26.15
N ALA A 679 -20.05 -22.23 -24.89
CA ALA A 679 -20.00 -23.19 -23.78
C ALA A 679 -20.91 -24.39 -24.06
N SER A 680 -22.16 -24.14 -24.42
CA SER A 680 -23.13 -25.19 -24.75
C SER A 680 -22.65 -26.11 -25.88
N LEU A 681 -21.97 -25.56 -26.87
CA LEU A 681 -21.44 -26.33 -28.00
C LEU A 681 -20.21 -27.18 -27.60
N LEU A 682 -19.36 -26.64 -26.71
CA LEU A 682 -18.16 -27.28 -26.20
C LEU A 682 -18.42 -28.30 -25.08
N SER A 683 -19.58 -28.29 -24.42
CA SER A 683 -19.89 -29.24 -23.35
C SER A 683 -19.96 -30.69 -23.85
N ALA A 684 -19.43 -31.62 -23.05
CA ALA A 684 -19.58 -33.05 -23.31
C ALA A 684 -21.01 -33.52 -23.01
N ARG A 685 -21.52 -34.47 -23.80
CA ARG A 685 -22.81 -35.12 -23.52
C ARG A 685 -22.64 -36.11 -22.35
N GLU A 686 -23.73 -36.41 -21.66
CA GLU A 686 -23.72 -37.37 -20.56
C GLU A 686 -23.18 -38.73 -21.04
N ASN A 687 -22.13 -39.25 -20.37
CA ASN A 687 -21.43 -40.48 -20.72
C ASN A 687 -20.75 -40.49 -22.12
N GLU A 688 -20.44 -39.33 -22.70
CA GLU A 688 -19.71 -39.23 -23.98
C GLU A 688 -18.20 -39.50 -23.79
N PRO A 689 -17.62 -40.50 -24.46
CA PRO A 689 -16.18 -40.72 -24.41
C PRO A 689 -15.40 -39.52 -24.97
N ALA A 690 -14.27 -39.16 -24.36
CA ALA A 690 -13.47 -37.99 -24.77
C ALA A 690 -13.09 -37.98 -26.26
N GLY A 691 -12.82 -39.15 -26.86
CA GLY A 691 -12.52 -39.25 -28.29
C GLY A 691 -13.72 -38.95 -29.19
N ASP A 692 -14.93 -39.35 -28.77
CA ASP A 692 -16.17 -39.08 -29.51
C ASP A 692 -16.58 -37.62 -29.35
N HIS A 693 -16.37 -37.06 -28.16
CA HIS A 693 -16.53 -35.64 -27.89
C HIS A 693 -15.68 -34.77 -28.84
N VAL A 694 -14.37 -35.04 -28.94
CA VAL A 694 -13.48 -34.33 -29.86
C VAL A 694 -13.92 -34.51 -31.32
N ARG A 695 -14.29 -35.73 -31.73
CA ARG A 695 -14.79 -35.99 -33.09
C ARG A 695 -16.03 -35.16 -33.40
N ARG A 696 -16.98 -35.07 -32.46
CA ARG A 696 -18.16 -34.24 -32.62
C ARG A 696 -17.84 -32.78 -32.86
N LEU A 697 -16.82 -32.23 -32.18
CA LEU A 697 -16.46 -30.82 -32.31
C LEU A 697 -15.78 -30.46 -33.65
N TYR A 698 -15.04 -31.38 -34.27
CA TYR A 698 -14.22 -31.05 -35.46
C TYR A 698 -14.65 -31.75 -36.76
N LEU A 699 -15.56 -32.73 -36.70
CA LEU A 699 -16.13 -33.33 -37.90
C LEU A 699 -17.29 -32.48 -38.44
N TYR A 700 -17.43 -32.51 -39.77
CA TYR A 700 -18.52 -31.85 -40.47
C TYR A 700 -19.67 -32.83 -40.72
N PRO A 701 -20.93 -32.38 -40.64
CA PRO A 701 -22.06 -33.18 -41.09
C PRO A 701 -21.91 -33.56 -42.57
N ASP A 702 -22.00 -34.85 -42.91
CA ASP A 702 -22.01 -35.27 -44.31
C ASP A 702 -23.37 -34.89 -44.94
N PRO A 703 -23.40 -34.11 -46.04
CA PRO A 703 -24.65 -33.76 -46.71
C PRO A 703 -25.49 -34.96 -47.17
N LEU A 704 -24.89 -36.14 -47.28
CA LEU A 704 -25.57 -37.39 -47.64
C LEU A 704 -26.22 -38.10 -46.44
N PHE A 705 -25.91 -37.69 -45.20
CA PHE A 705 -26.41 -38.29 -43.96
C PHE A 705 -27.03 -37.22 -43.05
N PRO A 706 -28.35 -36.94 -43.18
CA PRO A 706 -29.01 -35.90 -42.41
C PRO A 706 -28.92 -36.08 -40.89
N GLU A 707 -28.83 -37.32 -40.39
CA GLU A 707 -28.58 -37.62 -38.98
C GLU A 707 -27.30 -36.96 -38.41
N ASP A 708 -26.26 -36.78 -39.24
CA ASP A 708 -24.98 -36.19 -38.82
C ASP A 708 -25.14 -34.74 -38.34
N THR A 709 -26.13 -34.01 -38.85
CA THR A 709 -26.40 -32.61 -38.43
C THR A 709 -26.79 -32.49 -36.95
N THR A 710 -27.15 -33.61 -36.32
CA THR A 710 -27.45 -33.70 -34.89
C THR A 710 -26.26 -34.21 -34.07
N ASP A 711 -25.27 -34.84 -34.70
CA ASP A 711 -24.14 -35.50 -34.03
C ASP A 711 -22.80 -34.81 -34.20
N TYR A 712 -22.61 -34.04 -35.27
CA TYR A 712 -21.39 -33.27 -35.52
C TYR A 712 -21.67 -31.76 -35.42
N GLN A 713 -20.69 -31.02 -34.92
CA GLN A 713 -20.79 -29.58 -34.60
C GLN A 713 -19.69 -28.75 -35.27
N GLY A 714 -18.82 -29.35 -36.09
CA GLY A 714 -17.68 -28.64 -36.70
C GLY A 714 -18.09 -27.50 -37.62
N ASP A 715 -19.24 -27.61 -38.28
CA ASP A 715 -19.83 -26.55 -39.11
C ASP A 715 -20.27 -25.35 -38.27
N ARG A 716 -20.98 -25.61 -37.17
CA ARG A 716 -21.42 -24.55 -36.25
C ARG A 716 -20.24 -23.90 -35.54
N LEU A 717 -19.25 -24.68 -35.12
CA LEU A 717 -18.03 -24.15 -34.50
C LEU A 717 -17.31 -23.20 -35.47
N TYR A 718 -17.12 -23.60 -36.73
CA TYR A 718 -16.54 -22.76 -37.77
C TYR A 718 -17.35 -21.47 -38.03
N GLN A 719 -18.68 -21.62 -38.20
CA GLN A 719 -19.60 -20.51 -38.48
C GLN A 719 -19.58 -19.46 -37.35
N MET A 720 -19.45 -19.89 -36.10
CA MET A 720 -19.45 -19.01 -34.94
C MET A 720 -18.12 -18.27 -34.77
N ILE A 721 -16.98 -18.96 -34.90
CA ILE A 721 -15.69 -18.39 -34.44
C ILE A 721 -14.75 -17.96 -35.56
N TRP A 722 -14.90 -18.50 -36.78
CA TRP A 722 -13.94 -18.26 -37.85
C TRP A 722 -14.56 -17.65 -39.11
N GLN A 723 -15.73 -18.11 -39.54
CA GLN A 723 -16.42 -17.57 -40.71
C GLN A 723 -16.55 -16.02 -40.69
N PRO A 724 -16.85 -15.36 -39.55
CA PRO A 724 -16.92 -13.90 -39.51
C PRO A 724 -15.60 -13.19 -39.86
N LEU A 725 -14.46 -13.86 -39.67
CA LEU A 725 -13.12 -13.30 -39.91
C LEU A 725 -12.71 -13.34 -41.38
N GLU A 726 -13.32 -14.19 -42.22
CA GLU A 726 -12.81 -14.48 -43.57
C GLU A 726 -12.68 -13.25 -44.45
N ALA A 727 -13.66 -12.33 -44.39
CA ALA A 727 -13.65 -11.11 -45.18
C ALA A 727 -12.42 -10.24 -44.85
N SER A 728 -12.15 -10.06 -43.56
CA SER A 728 -11.03 -9.28 -43.03
C SER A 728 -9.67 -9.97 -43.18
N LEU A 729 -9.64 -11.27 -43.47
CA LEU A 729 -8.42 -12.05 -43.71
C LEU A 729 -8.11 -12.26 -45.20
N THR A 730 -8.82 -11.57 -46.10
CA THR A 730 -8.55 -11.65 -47.54
C THR A 730 -7.14 -11.16 -47.86
N GLY A 731 -6.38 -11.98 -48.59
CA GLY A 731 -4.99 -11.67 -49.00
C GLY A 731 -3.94 -11.93 -47.92
N THR A 732 -4.30 -12.64 -46.85
CA THR A 732 -3.41 -13.04 -45.77
C THR A 732 -2.93 -14.48 -45.95
N ASP A 733 -1.63 -14.72 -45.84
CA ASP A 733 -1.02 -16.05 -45.86
C ASP A 733 -0.67 -16.55 -44.45
N THR A 734 -0.26 -15.63 -43.55
CA THR A 734 0.19 -15.94 -42.19
C THR A 734 -0.68 -15.22 -41.16
N ILE A 735 -1.16 -15.95 -40.15
CA ILE A 735 -2.03 -15.42 -39.11
C ILE A 735 -1.39 -15.65 -37.74
N HIS A 736 -1.10 -14.57 -37.03
CA HIS A 736 -0.74 -14.60 -35.61
C HIS A 736 -2.00 -14.40 -34.77
N PHE A 737 -2.21 -15.22 -33.76
CA PHE A 737 -3.38 -15.10 -32.90
C PHE A 737 -3.11 -15.59 -31.48
N ALA A 738 -3.84 -15.02 -30.53
CA ALA A 738 -3.83 -15.43 -29.13
C ALA A 738 -5.28 -15.63 -28.66
N PRO A 739 -5.73 -16.88 -28.43
CA PRO A 739 -7.07 -17.16 -27.92
C PRO A 739 -7.28 -16.57 -26.52
N VAL A 740 -8.54 -16.38 -26.13
CA VAL A 740 -8.96 -15.98 -24.77
C VAL A 740 -10.16 -16.81 -24.32
N GLY A 741 -10.34 -16.98 -23.01
CA GLY A 741 -11.49 -17.69 -22.43
C GLY A 741 -11.67 -19.10 -22.99
N LEU A 742 -12.91 -19.46 -23.36
CA LEU A 742 -13.22 -20.78 -23.92
C LEU A 742 -12.54 -21.06 -25.26
N LEU A 743 -12.07 -20.03 -25.98
CA LEU A 743 -11.33 -20.22 -27.23
C LEU A 743 -9.98 -20.92 -27.00
N HIS A 744 -9.43 -20.93 -25.78
CA HIS A 744 -8.25 -21.75 -25.45
C HIS A 744 -8.48 -23.25 -25.61
N ARG A 745 -9.74 -23.71 -25.59
CA ARG A 745 -10.11 -25.13 -25.74
C ARG A 745 -10.21 -25.56 -27.21
N ILE A 746 -10.00 -24.64 -28.17
CA ILE A 746 -10.23 -24.87 -29.59
C ILE A 746 -8.91 -24.97 -30.37
N ALA A 747 -8.77 -26.06 -31.14
CA ALA A 747 -7.72 -26.23 -32.12
C ALA A 747 -8.13 -25.55 -33.44
N PHE A 748 -7.88 -24.25 -33.55
CA PHE A 748 -8.26 -23.45 -34.72
C PHE A 748 -7.79 -24.05 -36.05
N GLN A 749 -6.58 -24.62 -36.06
CA GLN A 749 -5.98 -25.26 -37.23
C GLN A 749 -6.84 -26.41 -37.79
N ALA A 750 -7.62 -27.06 -36.93
CA ALA A 750 -8.48 -28.20 -37.27
C ALA A 750 -9.91 -27.80 -37.67
N LEU A 751 -10.25 -26.51 -37.65
CA LEU A 751 -11.53 -26.02 -38.16
C LEU A 751 -11.57 -26.12 -39.68
N SER A 752 -12.77 -26.28 -40.24
CA SER A 752 -13.02 -26.49 -41.66
C SER A 752 -14.20 -25.66 -42.15
N ASP A 753 -14.17 -25.21 -43.39
CA ASP A 753 -15.33 -24.67 -44.11
C ASP A 753 -16.20 -25.77 -44.76
N GLY A 754 -15.85 -27.04 -44.53
CA GLY A 754 -16.44 -28.23 -45.14
C GLY A 754 -15.59 -28.81 -46.28
N ASP A 755 -14.75 -27.99 -46.92
CA ASP A 755 -13.90 -28.40 -48.04
C ASP A 755 -12.42 -28.53 -47.61
N SER A 756 -11.92 -27.59 -46.80
CA SER A 756 -10.51 -27.54 -46.41
C SER A 756 -10.31 -27.10 -44.96
N LEU A 757 -9.30 -27.69 -44.32
CA LEU A 757 -8.89 -27.29 -42.97
C LEU A 757 -8.17 -25.95 -43.02
N LEU A 758 -8.30 -25.15 -41.96
CA LEU A 758 -7.60 -23.86 -41.86
C LEU A 758 -6.09 -23.99 -41.96
N LEU A 759 -5.50 -25.07 -41.45
CA LEU A 759 -4.06 -25.36 -41.60
C LEU A 759 -3.61 -25.55 -43.06
N GLN A 760 -4.55 -25.85 -43.97
CA GLN A 760 -4.28 -25.98 -45.40
C GLN A 760 -4.38 -24.63 -46.12
N ARG A 761 -5.05 -23.65 -45.51
CA ARG A 761 -5.28 -22.31 -46.06
C ARG A 761 -4.28 -21.28 -45.56
N TYR A 762 -3.86 -21.37 -44.29
CA TYR A 762 -3.03 -20.37 -43.63
C TYR A 762 -1.86 -21.00 -42.86
N VAL A 763 -0.77 -20.24 -42.74
CA VAL A 763 0.24 -20.48 -41.70
C VAL A 763 -0.27 -19.88 -40.40
N MET A 764 -0.78 -20.72 -39.51
CA MET A 764 -1.39 -20.28 -38.25
C MET A 764 -0.39 -20.39 -37.09
N LEU A 765 -0.03 -19.23 -36.53
CA LEU A 765 0.93 -19.10 -35.44
C LEU A 765 0.18 -18.67 -34.17
N GLN A 766 -0.01 -19.63 -33.26
CA GLN A 766 -0.58 -19.34 -31.95
C GLN A 766 0.50 -18.75 -31.06
N GLU A 767 0.37 -17.46 -30.77
CA GLU A 767 1.31 -16.74 -29.93
C GLU A 767 0.86 -16.79 -28.47
N LYS A 768 1.83 -16.75 -27.55
CA LYS A 768 1.53 -16.55 -26.12
C LYS A 768 1.19 -15.10 -25.81
N ASP A 769 1.61 -14.20 -26.69
CA ASP A 769 1.44 -12.78 -26.59
C ASP A 769 1.39 -12.18 -28.01
N PRO A 770 0.27 -11.57 -28.43
CA PRO A 770 0.16 -10.97 -29.75
C PRO A 770 1.03 -9.69 -29.91
N GLY A 771 1.55 -9.15 -28.81
CA GLY A 771 2.43 -7.97 -28.77
C GLY A 771 3.91 -8.24 -29.09
N MET A 772 4.36 -9.50 -29.10
CA MET A 772 5.75 -9.82 -29.43
C MET A 772 5.96 -9.93 -30.94
N PRO A 773 7.04 -9.35 -31.49
CA PRO A 773 7.39 -9.58 -32.88
C PRO A 773 7.62 -11.08 -33.11
N PRO A 774 7.22 -11.63 -34.26
CA PRO A 774 7.41 -13.04 -34.58
C PRO A 774 8.89 -13.42 -34.39
N SER A 775 9.18 -14.30 -33.43
CA SER A 775 10.54 -14.83 -33.29
C SER A 775 10.98 -15.46 -34.60
N SER A 776 12.13 -15.05 -35.14
CA SER A 776 12.68 -15.66 -36.35
C SER A 776 12.83 -17.17 -36.12
N PHE A 777 12.13 -17.99 -36.90
CA PHE A 777 12.27 -19.43 -36.83
C PHE A 777 13.73 -19.81 -37.10
N GLU A 778 14.46 -20.23 -36.06
CA GLU A 778 15.72 -20.94 -36.26
C GLU A 778 15.44 -22.28 -36.95
N SER A 779 16.41 -22.77 -37.74
CA SER A 779 16.27 -24.05 -38.44
C SER A 779 15.99 -25.17 -37.43
N VAL A 780 14.77 -25.71 -37.45
CA VAL A 780 14.37 -26.81 -36.56
C VAL A 780 15.14 -28.08 -36.93
N ARG A 781 16.07 -28.50 -36.08
CA ARG A 781 16.90 -29.70 -36.33
C ARG A 781 16.21 -31.01 -35.90
N SER A 782 15.19 -30.92 -35.07
CA SER A 782 14.44 -32.05 -34.53
C SER A 782 13.06 -31.60 -34.05
N ILE A 783 12.04 -32.46 -34.23
CA ILE A 783 10.67 -32.23 -33.76
C ILE A 783 10.36 -33.30 -32.71
N LEU A 784 9.79 -32.89 -31.57
CA LEU A 784 9.17 -33.77 -30.60
C LEU A 784 7.65 -33.67 -30.78
N ALA A 785 7.01 -34.77 -31.17
CA ALA A 785 5.55 -34.87 -31.19
C ALA A 785 5.09 -35.61 -29.94
N VAL A 786 4.29 -34.95 -29.11
CA VAL A 786 3.68 -35.55 -27.91
C VAL A 786 2.17 -35.48 -28.08
N GLY A 787 1.48 -36.60 -27.83
CA GLY A 787 0.02 -36.70 -27.94
C GLY A 787 -0.50 -37.75 -26.97
N GLY A 788 -1.78 -37.64 -26.58
CA GLY A 788 -2.35 -38.51 -25.55
C GLY A 788 -1.67 -38.34 -24.19
N ILE A 789 -1.28 -37.10 -23.86
CA ILE A 789 -0.71 -36.78 -22.55
C ILE A 789 -1.82 -37.00 -21.53
N ASP A 790 -1.68 -38.05 -20.73
CA ASP A 790 -2.49 -38.28 -19.54
C ASP A 790 -1.97 -37.34 -18.44
N TYR A 791 -2.69 -36.24 -18.22
CA TYR A 791 -2.36 -35.26 -17.20
C TYR A 791 -2.73 -35.75 -15.78
N GLY A 792 -3.24 -36.98 -15.62
CA GLY A 792 -3.61 -37.55 -14.32
C GLY A 792 -4.88 -36.96 -13.71
N LEU A 793 -5.73 -36.33 -14.52
CA LEU A 793 -6.99 -35.73 -14.09
C LEU A 793 -8.08 -36.83 -14.01
N SER A 794 -8.49 -37.24 -12.82
CA SER A 794 -9.64 -38.13 -12.64
C SER A 794 -10.91 -37.46 -13.17
N GLU A 795 -11.93 -38.23 -13.59
CA GLU A 795 -13.17 -37.75 -14.22
C GLU A 795 -13.92 -36.66 -13.42
N THR A 796 -13.66 -36.52 -12.12
CA THR A 796 -14.15 -35.42 -11.27
C THR A 796 -13.47 -34.07 -11.52
N ALA A 797 -12.27 -34.04 -12.08
CA ALA A 797 -11.48 -32.82 -12.29
C ALA A 797 -11.88 -32.04 -13.56
N VAL A 798 -12.56 -32.68 -14.51
CA VAL A 798 -13.18 -31.96 -15.64
C VAL A 798 -14.34 -31.10 -15.14
N ALA A 799 -15.08 -31.56 -14.13
CA ALA A 799 -16.20 -30.82 -13.55
C ALA A 799 -15.77 -29.61 -12.71
N VAL A 800 -14.57 -29.62 -12.10
CA VAL A 800 -14.07 -28.47 -11.30
C VAL A 800 -13.36 -27.43 -12.17
N ALA A 801 -12.87 -27.81 -13.36
CA ALA A 801 -12.43 -26.86 -14.39
C ALA A 801 -13.60 -26.31 -15.24
N ASP A 802 -14.82 -26.78 -15.00
CA ASP A 802 -16.05 -26.23 -15.58
C ASP A 802 -16.69 -25.15 -14.69
N ASP A 803 -16.21 -24.94 -13.45
CA ASP A 803 -16.71 -23.95 -12.47
C ASP A 803 -15.68 -22.87 -12.05
N ARG A 804 -14.59 -22.67 -12.82
CA ARG A 804 -13.63 -21.55 -12.62
C ARG A 804 -13.25 -20.86 -13.92
#